data_AF-A0A9X3YJA5-F1
#
_entry.id   AF-A0A9X3YJA5-F1
#
_cell.length_a   1.000
_cell.length_b   1.000
_cell.length_c   1.000
_cell.angle_alpha   90.00
_cell.angle_beta   90.00
_cell.angle_gamma   90.00
#
_symmetry.space_group_name_H-M   'P 1'
#
loop_
_entity.id
_entity.type
_entity.pdbx_description
1 polymer ?
#
loop_
_entity_poly.entity_id
_entity_poly.type
_entity_poly.pdbx_seq_one_letter_code
_entity_poly.pdbx_strand_id
1 'polypeptide(L)'
;MPIVHAGRLLALGLVVSLAAPAVAQEAGDGGLSPLMQRFADARPKQPRALAPRHATPCVNGMAGEYPCSNIDLLAFVPVAEFAASSTNSLWGWTDAQSGIEYALVGANNGTAFYDLSQPSHPRYLGKLPTHTGNSLWRDVRVYDNKAYVVSDNNGSHGLQVFDLTRLRGVTTPQTFTEDAHRNDFGRGHTIAINEDTGYAYVAGSNTCAAPTATGGLRMYKLTGAGAPSFAGCVTTGGYTHETQCFTYHGPDTAHAGKEVCLNANGPTDRFAIVDVTNKSAPVTLSSTAYAGAGYPHQAWFTDDFKYALLNDELDETSFGHNAQTLVFDVSDLDAPTLVGRFDHGKPVIDHNLYVHGQYVYESNYESGLRILRLGNLSQAELTEVAYFDVYPQSDQAEFNGNWNNYRFPGSGNVIATGIDEGFFVLEPRLCTPPVAPAGVTATANGDQRIDLAWTGSPGALWRVERAQGGCGGTFRTLADSVAATSYSDTSASGSVTYGYRVVERDASGRCASVASTCVEAQTTGQCTAPPVFGGLAQATTPFTSACRIDLSWNDAAPACGGPATYAVHRSSTPGFAPSAANLVATGFNDAGYADSAVPSGQTQYYVVRAIDETNDAHDANTVELSAKALGPNVDGAMTSGAEPGDPPFDSATSSLVGNVETPAAVRHAGWHTSMSRVHAGAQSFWSTSANNLCVSLVTQPIELTAGQSSELSFWSVWDIPPGADGGVVEASTDNGTTWTRLTPVGGYPGSITSGGALCGIAQGSAAYAGLGQFSWTQHRVDLAAYAGQTVQLRWLYRTDAATAGNGWYVDDVAVTHAQVAGACASGVDLIFEDDFDL
;
A
#
# COMPACT_ATOMS: atom_id res chain seq x y z
N MET A 1 28.40 -82.55 -17.90
CA MET A 1 27.96 -81.57 -18.91
C MET A 1 26.49 -81.88 -19.23
N PRO A 2 25.58 -80.89 -19.30
CA PRO A 2 25.75 -79.44 -19.27
C PRO A 2 25.13 -78.76 -18.03
N ILE A 3 25.37 -77.45 -18.01
CA ILE A 3 25.14 -76.44 -16.97
C ILE A 3 23.66 -76.01 -16.95
N VAL A 4 23.05 -75.89 -15.77
CA VAL A 4 21.75 -75.24 -15.57
C VAL A 4 21.96 -74.01 -14.69
N HIS A 5 21.60 -72.84 -15.22
CA HIS A 5 21.67 -71.54 -14.56
C HIS A 5 20.69 -71.46 -13.39
N ALA A 6 21.18 -70.99 -12.24
CA ALA A 6 20.40 -70.60 -11.08
C ALA A 6 20.00 -69.12 -11.21
N GLY A 7 18.71 -68.84 -11.40
CA GLY A 7 18.14 -67.51 -11.25
C GLY A 7 17.88 -67.21 -9.77
N ARG A 8 18.68 -66.33 -9.18
CA ARG A 8 18.38 -65.72 -7.88
C ARG A 8 17.47 -64.51 -8.10
N LEU A 9 16.25 -64.55 -7.57
CA LEU A 9 15.43 -63.36 -7.36
C LEU A 9 16.09 -62.48 -6.29
N LEU A 10 16.58 -61.29 -6.67
CA LEU A 10 16.85 -60.20 -5.74
C LEU A 10 15.55 -59.43 -5.51
N ALA A 11 15.10 -59.40 -4.27
CA ALA A 11 14.09 -58.45 -3.81
C ALA A 11 14.76 -57.07 -3.69
N LEU A 12 14.44 -56.16 -4.62
CA LEU A 12 14.79 -54.74 -4.52
C LEU A 12 13.86 -54.09 -3.49
N GLY A 13 14.37 -53.87 -2.28
CA GLY A 13 13.75 -52.95 -1.33
C GLY A 13 13.99 -51.52 -1.80
N LEU A 14 12.95 -50.90 -2.35
CA LEU A 14 12.95 -49.49 -2.74
C LEU A 14 12.88 -48.64 -1.46
N VAL A 15 14.03 -48.24 -0.93
CA VAL A 15 14.11 -47.16 0.06
C VAL A 15 13.88 -45.86 -0.72
N VAL A 16 12.66 -45.32 -0.64
CA VAL A 16 12.38 -43.97 -1.10
C VAL A 16 12.98 -43.02 -0.06
N SER A 17 14.23 -42.60 -0.28
CA SER A 17 14.76 -41.40 0.36
C SER A 17 14.11 -40.20 -0.33
N LEU A 18 13.15 -39.57 0.34
CA LEU A 18 12.73 -38.21 0.00
C LEU A 18 13.90 -37.29 0.34
N ALA A 19 14.82 -37.12 -0.61
CA ALA A 19 15.78 -36.03 -0.55
C ALA A 19 14.99 -34.74 -0.76
N ALA A 20 14.93 -33.89 0.27
CA ALA A 20 14.58 -32.49 0.10
C ALA A 20 15.51 -31.89 -0.97
N PRO A 21 15.03 -31.02 -1.88
CA PRO A 21 15.90 -30.41 -2.85
C PRO A 21 16.88 -29.52 -2.08
N ALA A 22 18.16 -29.89 -2.12
CA ALA A 22 19.22 -29.02 -1.63
C ALA A 22 19.19 -27.73 -2.46
N VAL A 23 18.81 -26.61 -1.85
CA VAL A 23 19.04 -25.28 -2.42
C VAL A 23 20.54 -25.02 -2.36
N ALA A 24 21.24 -25.44 -3.41
CA ALA A 24 22.65 -25.19 -3.58
C ALA A 24 22.89 -23.70 -3.83
N GLN A 25 23.69 -23.05 -3.00
CA GLN A 25 24.22 -21.71 -3.27
C GLN A 25 25.72 -21.67 -2.98
N GLU A 26 26.51 -22.21 -3.90
CA GLU A 26 27.86 -21.69 -4.15
C GLU A 26 27.88 -21.05 -5.53
N ALA A 27 27.88 -19.71 -5.58
CA ALA A 27 28.26 -18.98 -6.77
C ALA A 27 29.79 -19.08 -6.93
N GLY A 28 30.24 -20.12 -7.63
CA GLY A 28 31.50 -20.08 -8.36
C GLY A 28 31.30 -19.26 -9.63
N ASP A 29 32.12 -18.23 -9.80
CA ASP A 29 32.27 -17.42 -11.01
C ASP A 29 31.10 -16.45 -11.36
N GLY A 30 31.10 -15.27 -10.73
CA GLY A 30 30.54 -14.03 -11.30
C GLY A 30 29.02 -13.88 -11.51
N GLY A 31 28.19 -14.90 -11.27
CA GLY A 31 26.72 -14.83 -11.42
C GLY A 31 25.95 -14.53 -10.11
N LEU A 32 24.71 -14.01 -10.23
CA LEU A 32 23.76 -13.94 -9.11
C LEU A 32 23.43 -15.36 -8.63
N SER A 33 23.22 -15.53 -7.33
CA SER A 33 22.62 -16.78 -6.85
C SER A 33 21.15 -16.92 -7.26
N PRO A 34 20.53 -18.10 -7.12
CA PRO A 34 19.10 -18.26 -7.41
C PRO A 34 18.21 -17.31 -6.61
N LEU A 35 18.45 -17.15 -5.30
CA LEU A 35 17.71 -16.19 -4.47
C LEU A 35 17.96 -14.76 -4.97
N MET A 36 19.21 -14.41 -5.20
CA MET A 36 19.60 -13.10 -5.69
C MET A 36 18.96 -12.76 -7.06
N GLN A 37 18.78 -13.77 -7.91
CA GLN A 37 18.07 -13.64 -9.17
C GLN A 37 16.57 -13.41 -8.96
N ARG A 38 15.93 -14.11 -8.01
CA ARG A 38 14.52 -13.87 -7.66
C ARG A 38 14.28 -12.42 -7.23
N PHE A 39 15.17 -11.85 -6.40
CA PHE A 39 15.12 -10.43 -6.04
C PHE A 39 15.22 -9.51 -7.25
N ALA A 40 16.17 -9.79 -8.16
CA ALA A 40 16.31 -8.99 -9.37
C ALA A 40 15.07 -9.10 -10.29
N ASP A 41 14.43 -10.26 -10.33
CA ASP A 41 13.26 -10.54 -11.17
C ASP A 41 11.95 -9.98 -10.59
N ALA A 42 11.82 -9.92 -9.26
CA ALA A 42 10.66 -9.33 -8.56
C ALA A 42 10.56 -7.81 -8.75
N ARG A 43 11.68 -7.16 -9.10
CA ARG A 43 11.68 -5.73 -9.40
C ARG A 43 11.05 -5.45 -10.78
N PRO A 44 10.13 -4.47 -10.89
CA PRO A 44 9.63 -4.04 -12.19
C PRO A 44 10.78 -3.58 -13.07
N LYS A 45 10.83 -4.10 -14.31
CA LYS A 45 11.83 -3.72 -15.31
C LYS A 45 11.85 -2.21 -15.59
N GLN A 46 10.71 -1.56 -15.41
CA GLN A 46 10.57 -0.11 -15.43
C GLN A 46 9.75 0.32 -14.21
N PRO A 47 10.42 0.66 -13.09
CA PRO A 47 9.75 1.19 -11.92
C PRO A 47 8.93 2.43 -12.30
N ARG A 48 7.72 2.55 -11.75
CA ARG A 48 6.88 3.74 -11.91
C ARG A 48 7.66 4.96 -11.42
N ALA A 49 7.66 6.05 -12.19
CA ALA A 49 8.19 7.31 -11.69
C ALA A 49 7.29 7.83 -10.56
N LEU A 50 7.84 7.91 -9.35
CA LEU A 50 7.15 8.46 -8.18
C LEU A 50 7.62 9.89 -7.92
N ALA A 51 6.72 10.72 -7.38
CA ALA A 51 7.01 12.10 -7.03
C ALA A 51 7.26 12.23 -5.52
N PRO A 52 8.13 13.16 -5.08
CA PRO A 52 8.28 13.47 -3.66
C PRO A 52 6.95 13.86 -3.02
N ARG A 53 6.77 13.48 -1.76
CA ARG A 53 5.60 13.87 -0.94
C ARG A 53 6.06 14.37 0.41
N HIS A 54 5.27 15.26 1.01
CA HIS A 54 5.56 15.90 2.27
C HIS A 54 4.27 16.05 3.09
N ALA A 55 4.37 15.92 4.41
CA ALA A 55 3.33 16.22 5.41
C ALA A 55 1.93 15.70 5.02
N THR A 56 1.82 14.40 4.77
CA THR A 56 0.58 13.74 4.36
C THR A 56 0.04 12.90 5.51
N PRO A 57 -0.97 13.41 6.28
CA PRO A 57 -1.52 12.67 7.42
C PRO A 57 -2.32 11.45 6.96
N CYS A 58 -2.36 10.43 7.82
CA CYS A 58 -3.22 9.27 7.61
C CYS A 58 -4.67 9.61 7.98
N VAL A 59 -5.53 9.73 6.97
CA VAL A 59 -6.95 10.07 7.14
C VAL A 59 -7.79 9.05 6.39
N ASN A 60 -8.78 8.46 7.08
CA ASN A 60 -9.65 7.43 6.51
C ASN A 60 -8.89 6.25 5.86
N GLY A 61 -7.77 5.84 6.48
CA GLY A 61 -6.98 4.70 6.04
C GLY A 61 -5.96 4.98 4.93
N MET A 62 -5.80 6.24 4.49
CA MET A 62 -4.87 6.62 3.41
C MET A 62 -4.03 7.84 3.77
N ALA A 63 -2.76 7.81 3.38
CA ALA A 63 -1.83 8.94 3.38
C ALA A 63 -1.37 9.18 1.93
N GLY A 64 -2.17 9.92 1.16
CA GLY A 64 -1.97 10.02 -0.29
C GLY A 64 -2.39 8.72 -0.98
N GLU A 65 -1.46 8.06 -1.67
CA GLU A 65 -1.72 6.77 -2.32
C GLU A 65 -1.38 5.56 -1.43
N TYR A 66 -0.83 5.79 -0.24
CA TYR A 66 -0.36 4.75 0.66
C TYR A 66 -1.43 4.38 1.70
N PRO A 67 -1.89 3.11 1.74
CA PRO A 67 -2.68 2.58 2.83
C PRO A 67 -1.93 2.74 4.16
N CYS A 68 -2.64 3.20 5.18
CA CYS A 68 -2.04 3.45 6.48
C CYS A 68 -3.05 3.27 7.61
N SER A 69 -2.53 2.97 8.80
CA SER A 69 -3.28 3.02 10.05
C SER A 69 -2.36 3.51 11.16
N ASN A 70 -2.74 4.57 11.86
CA ASN A 70 -1.98 5.18 12.95
C ASN A 70 -0.53 5.59 12.60
N ILE A 71 -0.20 5.81 11.33
CA ILE A 71 1.12 6.29 10.89
C ILE A 71 0.93 7.38 9.84
N ASP A 72 1.43 8.58 10.12
CA ASP A 72 1.47 9.64 9.11
C ASP A 72 2.73 9.55 8.24
N LEU A 73 2.62 10.02 6.99
CA LEU A 73 3.75 10.24 6.10
C LEU A 73 4.31 11.65 6.31
N LEU A 74 5.45 11.78 6.99
CA LEU A 74 6.14 13.06 7.10
C LEU A 74 6.80 13.43 5.76
N ALA A 75 7.50 12.49 5.12
CA ALA A 75 8.10 12.69 3.82
C ALA A 75 8.30 11.39 3.06
N PHE A 76 8.21 11.45 1.72
CA PHE A 76 8.66 10.41 0.82
C PHE A 76 9.64 11.01 -0.19
N VAL A 77 10.80 10.37 -0.32
CA VAL A 77 11.87 10.78 -1.24
C VAL A 77 12.11 9.64 -2.24
N PRO A 78 11.70 9.82 -3.51
CA PRO A 78 11.90 8.83 -4.56
C PRO A 78 13.38 8.48 -4.75
N VAL A 79 13.65 7.22 -5.12
CA VAL A 79 15.03 6.73 -5.31
C VAL A 79 15.85 7.56 -6.32
N ALA A 80 15.18 8.16 -7.30
CA ALA A 80 15.80 9.00 -8.32
C ALA A 80 16.36 10.32 -7.74
N GLU A 81 15.78 10.87 -6.65
CA GLU A 81 16.16 12.16 -6.06
C GLU A 81 17.59 12.17 -5.51
N PHE A 82 18.14 11.00 -5.18
CA PHE A 82 19.51 10.84 -4.72
C PHE A 82 20.36 10.01 -5.68
N ALA A 83 20.03 10.03 -6.98
CA ALA A 83 20.82 9.39 -8.05
C ALA A 83 21.13 7.91 -7.75
N ALA A 84 20.10 7.13 -7.44
CA ALA A 84 20.15 5.68 -7.28
C ALA A 84 19.04 5.03 -8.14
N SER A 85 19.12 3.71 -8.32
CA SER A 85 18.10 2.94 -9.05
C SER A 85 17.36 1.91 -8.18
N SER A 86 17.82 1.70 -6.95
CA SER A 86 17.10 0.99 -5.90
C SER A 86 17.68 1.37 -4.54
N THR A 87 16.88 1.22 -3.50
CA THR A 87 17.29 1.27 -2.11
C THR A 87 17.40 -0.12 -1.50
N ASN A 88 18.01 -0.22 -0.33
CA ASN A 88 18.10 -1.44 0.46
C ASN A 88 18.08 -1.07 1.94
N SER A 89 18.98 -1.63 2.76
CA SER A 89 18.99 -1.34 4.19
C SER A 89 19.18 0.15 4.48
N LEU A 90 18.81 0.57 5.68
CA LEU A 90 18.99 1.93 6.17
C LEU A 90 19.40 1.89 7.65
N TRP A 91 19.88 3.02 8.16
CA TRP A 91 20.06 3.23 9.59
C TRP A 91 19.89 4.70 9.96
N GLY A 92 19.82 5.00 11.24
CA GLY A 92 19.76 6.38 11.75
C GLY A 92 21.01 6.76 12.55
N TRP A 93 21.30 8.06 12.59
CA TRP A 93 22.27 8.64 13.51
C TRP A 93 21.68 9.89 14.15
N THR A 94 21.72 9.98 15.47
CA THR A 94 21.41 11.23 16.18
C THR A 94 22.72 11.88 16.59
N ASP A 95 22.96 13.09 16.08
CA ASP A 95 24.13 13.85 16.49
C ASP A 95 23.93 14.40 17.90
N ALA A 96 24.60 13.79 18.88
CA ALA A 96 24.50 14.19 20.28
C ALA A 96 24.87 15.68 20.54
N GLN A 97 25.61 16.33 19.64
CA GLN A 97 25.97 17.74 19.80
C GLN A 97 24.85 18.70 19.36
N SER A 98 24.17 18.39 18.25
CA SER A 98 23.14 19.27 17.67
C SER A 98 21.71 18.82 17.99
N GLY A 99 21.52 17.56 18.39
CA GLY A 99 20.21 16.93 18.53
C GLY A 99 19.54 16.59 17.20
N ILE A 100 20.24 16.79 16.07
CA ILE A 100 19.69 16.52 14.73
C ILE A 100 19.77 15.02 14.45
N GLU A 101 18.66 14.48 13.95
CA GLU A 101 18.57 13.11 13.41
C GLU A 101 18.96 13.10 11.93
N TYR A 102 19.69 12.07 11.52
CA TYR A 102 20.15 11.87 10.15
C TYR A 102 19.74 10.47 9.67
N ALA A 103 19.19 10.39 8.46
CA ALA A 103 18.96 9.11 7.79
C ALA A 103 20.17 8.73 6.95
N LEU A 104 20.62 7.48 7.12
CA LEU A 104 21.65 6.83 6.32
C LEU A 104 20.93 5.83 5.42
N VAL A 105 20.68 6.21 4.18
CA VAL A 105 19.86 5.44 3.24
C VAL A 105 20.78 4.62 2.33
N GLY A 106 20.77 3.30 2.51
CA GLY A 106 21.46 2.39 1.62
C GLY A 106 20.83 2.39 0.23
N ALA A 107 21.68 2.44 -0.77
CA ALA A 107 21.31 2.45 -2.17
C ALA A 107 22.20 1.48 -2.95
N ASN A 108 21.77 1.15 -4.16
CA ASN A 108 22.51 0.20 -4.98
C ASN A 108 23.97 0.64 -5.23
N ASN A 109 24.21 1.94 -5.33
CA ASN A 109 25.51 2.53 -5.67
C ASN A 109 26.21 3.24 -4.49
N GLY A 110 25.73 3.13 -3.25
CA GLY A 110 26.36 3.76 -2.09
C GLY A 110 25.40 3.99 -0.93
N THR A 111 25.76 4.91 -0.03
CA THR A 111 24.93 5.33 1.12
C THR A 111 24.65 6.83 1.03
N ALA A 112 23.37 7.20 0.90
CA ALA A 112 22.92 8.59 0.88
C ALA A 112 22.67 9.11 2.30
N PHE A 113 22.93 10.39 2.54
CA PHE A 113 22.77 11.03 3.84
C PHE A 113 21.73 12.16 3.77
N TYR A 114 20.79 12.14 4.71
CA TYR A 114 19.75 13.16 4.85
C TYR A 114 19.75 13.75 6.25
N ASP A 115 19.64 15.07 6.33
CA ASP A 115 19.38 15.83 7.55
C ASP A 115 17.87 15.88 7.81
N LEU A 116 17.43 15.45 9.00
CA LEU A 116 16.04 15.41 9.44
C LEU A 116 15.73 16.49 10.50
N SER A 117 16.45 17.61 10.53
CA SER A 117 16.08 18.77 11.36
C SER A 117 14.66 19.28 11.05
N GLN A 118 14.18 19.05 9.82
CA GLN A 118 12.77 19.14 9.44
C GLN A 118 12.36 17.80 8.81
N PRO A 119 11.84 16.84 9.60
CA PRO A 119 11.54 15.49 9.10
C PRO A 119 10.52 15.45 7.96
N SER A 120 9.65 16.46 7.86
CA SER A 120 8.71 16.60 6.74
C SER A 120 9.36 17.12 5.45
N HIS A 121 10.58 17.64 5.52
CA HIS A 121 11.37 18.11 4.38
C HIS A 121 12.84 17.66 4.52
N PRO A 122 13.12 16.34 4.40
CA PRO A 122 14.47 15.80 4.54
C PRO A 122 15.43 16.45 3.55
N ARG A 123 16.56 16.93 4.05
CA ARG A 123 17.53 17.66 3.22
C ARG A 123 18.68 16.74 2.81
N TYR A 124 18.83 16.51 1.50
CA TYR A 124 19.90 15.70 0.96
C TYR A 124 21.26 16.37 1.16
N LEU A 125 22.16 15.69 1.88
CA LEU A 125 23.51 16.18 2.19
C LEU A 125 24.57 15.65 1.23
N GLY A 126 24.27 14.54 0.55
CA GLY A 126 25.21 13.88 -0.34
C GLY A 126 25.25 12.37 -0.16
N LYS A 127 26.23 11.73 -0.78
CA LYS A 127 26.37 10.27 -0.81
C LYS A 127 27.81 9.85 -0.64
N LEU A 128 28.02 8.79 0.14
CA LEU A 128 29.24 7.98 0.12
C LEU A 128 29.08 6.93 -0.98
N PRO A 129 29.82 7.03 -2.10
CA PRO A 129 29.79 6.00 -3.13
C PRO A 129 30.26 4.66 -2.59
N THR A 130 29.72 3.59 -3.15
CA THR A 130 30.21 2.24 -2.91
C THR A 130 31.72 2.12 -3.18
N HIS A 131 32.42 1.33 -2.37
CA HIS A 131 33.85 1.07 -2.57
C HIS A 131 34.13 0.39 -3.92
N THR A 132 33.19 -0.42 -4.42
CA THR A 132 33.32 -1.20 -5.64
C THR A 132 32.27 -0.81 -6.68
N GLY A 133 31.24 -1.62 -6.89
CA GLY A 133 30.21 -1.43 -7.91
C GLY A 133 28.80 -1.41 -7.33
N ASN A 134 27.81 -1.48 -8.22
CA ASN A 134 26.42 -1.49 -7.80
C ASN A 134 26.02 -2.88 -7.27
N SER A 135 25.25 -2.92 -6.17
CA SER A 135 24.67 -4.15 -5.64
C SER A 135 23.33 -3.88 -4.98
N LEU A 136 22.40 -4.84 -5.04
CA LEU A 136 21.13 -4.76 -4.33
C LEU A 136 21.29 -4.93 -2.82
N TRP A 137 22.33 -5.62 -2.34
CA TRP A 137 22.55 -5.86 -0.92
C TRP A 137 23.64 -4.96 -0.36
N ARG A 138 23.22 -4.11 0.58
CA ARG A 138 24.08 -3.26 1.38
C ARG A 138 23.44 -3.13 2.75
N ASP A 139 24.29 -3.07 3.76
CA ASP A 139 23.86 -2.84 5.12
C ASP A 139 24.77 -1.84 5.82
N VAL A 140 24.18 -1.06 6.72
CA VAL A 140 24.84 0.03 7.44
C VAL A 140 24.48 -0.02 8.91
N ARG A 141 25.47 0.16 9.78
CA ARG A 141 25.27 0.41 11.21
C ARG A 141 26.14 1.56 11.67
N VAL A 142 25.77 2.14 12.80
CA VAL A 142 26.45 3.32 13.35
C VAL A 142 27.04 2.99 14.71
N TYR A 143 28.26 3.46 14.95
CA TYR A 143 28.90 3.41 16.26
C TYR A 143 29.90 4.56 16.39
N ASP A 144 29.90 5.24 17.53
CA ASP A 144 30.83 6.34 17.85
C ASP A 144 30.96 7.39 16.71
N ASN A 145 29.80 7.88 16.25
CA ASN A 145 29.64 8.83 15.13
C ASN A 145 30.22 8.36 13.79
N LYS A 146 30.35 7.05 13.56
CA LYS A 146 30.81 6.51 12.29
C LYS A 146 29.79 5.55 11.71
N ALA A 147 29.60 5.61 10.40
CA ALA A 147 28.87 4.62 9.64
C ALA A 147 29.82 3.51 9.18
N TYR A 148 29.38 2.27 9.33
CA TYR A 148 30.07 1.04 8.95
C TYR A 148 29.23 0.34 7.89
N VAL A 149 29.75 0.22 6.66
CA VAL A 149 28.98 -0.20 5.48
C VAL A 149 29.58 -1.45 4.84
N VAL A 150 28.78 -2.51 4.73
CA VAL A 150 29.11 -3.74 3.98
C VAL A 150 28.23 -3.87 2.74
N SER A 151 28.64 -4.70 1.78
CA SER A 151 27.83 -5.00 0.60
C SER A 151 28.08 -6.42 0.13
N ASP A 152 27.00 -7.12 -0.21
CA ASP A 152 27.07 -8.47 -0.77
C ASP A 152 27.17 -8.43 -2.29
N ASN A 153 27.69 -9.51 -2.86
CA ASN A 153 27.79 -9.74 -4.30
C ASN A 153 28.35 -8.54 -5.08
N ASN A 154 29.32 -7.86 -4.47
CA ASN A 154 29.85 -6.58 -4.94
C ASN A 154 31.38 -6.60 -5.02
N GLY A 155 31.94 -7.71 -5.55
CA GLY A 155 33.38 -7.91 -5.65
C GLY A 155 34.09 -7.85 -4.28
N SER A 156 35.24 -7.20 -4.23
CA SER A 156 36.02 -6.98 -3.00
C SER A 156 35.58 -5.72 -2.24
N HIS A 157 34.28 -5.61 -1.93
CA HIS A 157 33.72 -4.43 -1.27
C HIS A 157 34.29 -4.21 0.13
N GLY A 158 34.46 -5.28 0.92
CA GLY A 158 34.91 -5.17 2.30
C GLY A 158 33.99 -4.32 3.18
N LEU A 159 34.57 -3.65 4.18
CA LEU A 159 33.89 -2.77 5.14
C LEU A 159 34.37 -1.32 4.98
N GLN A 160 33.47 -0.42 4.55
CA GLN A 160 33.73 1.02 4.51
C GLN A 160 33.43 1.65 5.87
N VAL A 161 34.21 2.67 6.24
CA VAL A 161 33.98 3.48 7.44
C VAL A 161 33.90 4.94 7.04
N PHE A 162 32.87 5.65 7.51
CA PHE A 162 32.67 7.07 7.25
C PHE A 162 32.34 7.83 8.54
N ASP A 163 33.04 8.94 8.78
CA ASP A 163 32.82 9.82 9.93
C ASP A 163 31.60 10.72 9.68
N LEU A 164 30.51 10.46 10.40
CA LEU A 164 29.23 11.16 10.28
C LEU A 164 29.30 12.60 10.78
N THR A 165 30.31 12.96 11.60
CA THR A 165 30.47 14.35 12.03
C THR A 165 30.77 15.30 10.86
N ARG A 166 31.26 14.77 9.73
CA ARG A 166 31.47 15.49 8.47
C ARG A 166 30.17 15.99 7.83
N LEU A 167 29.02 15.46 8.23
CA LEU A 167 27.70 15.92 7.78
C LEU A 167 27.29 17.25 8.41
N ARG A 168 27.88 17.63 9.55
CA ARG A 168 27.54 18.86 10.26
C ARG A 168 27.84 20.08 9.40
N GLY A 169 26.85 20.96 9.27
CA GLY A 169 26.99 22.21 8.53
C GLY A 169 27.05 22.05 7.00
N VAL A 170 26.89 20.83 6.47
CA VAL A 170 26.75 20.63 5.03
C VAL A 170 25.46 21.32 4.56
N THR A 171 25.59 22.19 3.56
CA THR A 171 24.47 22.99 3.00
C THR A 171 24.20 22.72 1.52
N THR A 172 25.14 22.07 0.85
CA THR A 172 25.03 21.67 -0.55
C THR A 172 25.41 20.19 -0.69
N PRO A 173 24.73 19.39 -1.52
CA PRO A 173 25.05 17.98 -1.69
C PRO A 173 26.52 17.72 -2.05
N GLN A 174 27.14 16.73 -1.40
CA GLN A 174 28.53 16.34 -1.63
C GLN A 174 28.65 14.89 -2.10
N THR A 175 29.75 14.58 -2.80
CA THR A 175 30.22 13.21 -2.94
C THR A 175 31.31 12.99 -1.90
N PHE A 176 31.03 12.11 -0.93
CA PHE A 176 31.94 11.81 0.16
C PHE A 176 32.94 10.72 -0.22
N THR A 177 33.99 10.60 0.58
CA THR A 177 34.97 9.50 0.53
C THR A 177 34.98 8.79 1.88
N GLU A 178 35.20 7.48 1.88
CA GLU A 178 35.39 6.72 3.11
C GLU A 178 36.64 7.22 3.86
N ASP A 179 36.57 7.23 5.19
CA ASP A 179 37.66 7.63 6.09
C ASP A 179 38.59 6.44 6.40
N ALA A 180 38.05 5.22 6.33
CA ALA A 180 38.84 3.99 6.39
C ALA A 180 38.14 2.86 5.63
N HIS A 181 38.92 1.83 5.29
CA HIS A 181 38.45 0.65 4.60
C HIS A 181 39.12 -0.61 5.14
N ARG A 182 38.37 -1.70 5.22
CA ARG A 182 38.88 -3.01 5.59
C ARG A 182 38.58 -4.01 4.47
N ASN A 183 39.63 -4.61 3.92
CA ASN A 183 39.60 -5.44 2.71
C ASN A 183 40.07 -6.90 2.94
N ASP A 184 40.07 -7.38 4.19
CA ASP A 184 40.47 -8.77 4.51
C ASP A 184 39.35 -9.80 4.27
N PHE A 185 38.25 -9.37 3.66
CA PHE A 185 37.16 -10.19 3.16
C PHE A 185 36.57 -9.54 1.90
N GLY A 186 35.95 -10.34 1.03
CA GLY A 186 35.37 -9.84 -0.22
C GLY A 186 34.02 -9.17 0.00
N ARG A 187 33.04 -9.96 0.46
CA ARG A 187 31.64 -9.58 0.64
C ARG A 187 31.17 -9.73 2.08
N GLY A 188 30.21 -8.93 2.49
CA GLY A 188 29.46 -9.09 3.74
C GLY A 188 27.99 -8.78 3.46
N HIS A 189 27.10 -9.67 3.91
CA HIS A 189 25.67 -9.56 3.63
C HIS A 189 24.99 -8.53 4.53
N THR A 190 25.15 -8.70 5.85
CA THR A 190 24.68 -7.76 6.87
C THR A 190 25.79 -7.44 7.87
N ILE A 191 25.58 -6.40 8.66
CA ILE A 191 26.44 -6.01 9.77
C ILE A 191 25.59 -5.71 11.00
N ALA A 192 25.97 -6.27 12.14
CA ALA A 192 25.48 -5.85 13.45
C ALA A 192 26.59 -5.22 14.27
N ILE A 193 26.23 -4.36 15.21
CA ILE A 193 27.18 -3.77 16.16
C ILE A 193 26.62 -3.91 17.56
N ASN A 194 27.41 -4.48 18.47
CA ASN A 194 27.15 -4.31 19.89
C ASN A 194 27.80 -3.00 20.35
N GLU A 195 26.96 -2.01 20.65
CA GLU A 195 27.40 -0.69 21.06
C GLU A 195 28.03 -0.68 22.47
N ASP A 196 27.67 -1.61 23.35
CA ASP A 196 28.24 -1.69 24.70
C ASP A 196 29.72 -2.10 24.68
N THR A 197 30.07 -2.97 23.73
CA THR A 197 31.41 -3.55 23.64
C THR A 197 32.23 -2.95 22.50
N GLY A 198 31.60 -2.23 21.57
CA GLY A 198 32.24 -1.65 20.38
C GLY A 198 32.82 -2.73 19.45
N TYR A 199 32.04 -3.77 19.18
CA TYR A 199 32.38 -4.81 18.21
C TYR A 199 31.34 -4.86 17.09
N ALA A 200 31.84 -4.96 15.86
CA ALA A 200 31.03 -5.22 14.68
C ALA A 200 31.09 -6.69 14.29
N TYR A 201 29.98 -7.16 13.74
CA TYR A 201 29.73 -8.55 13.38
C TYR A 201 29.27 -8.58 11.93
N VAL A 202 30.14 -9.04 11.03
CA VAL A 202 29.86 -9.09 9.58
C VAL A 202 29.42 -10.49 9.21
N ALA A 203 28.16 -10.63 8.83
CA ALA A 203 27.56 -11.89 8.37
C ALA A 203 27.70 -12.03 6.84
N GLY A 204 27.46 -13.23 6.32
CA GLY A 204 27.54 -13.54 4.89
C GLY A 204 28.93 -13.44 4.24
N SER A 205 30.00 -13.38 5.04
CA SER A 205 31.36 -13.33 4.52
C SER A 205 31.87 -14.70 4.06
N ASN A 206 32.89 -14.71 3.18
CA ASN A 206 33.46 -15.94 2.62
C ASN A 206 34.82 -16.36 3.22
N THR A 207 35.27 -15.74 4.32
CA THR A 207 36.66 -15.86 4.81
C THR A 207 36.79 -16.36 6.25
N CYS A 208 35.74 -16.97 6.80
CA CYS A 208 35.85 -17.78 8.02
C CYS A 208 35.99 -19.27 7.61
N ALA A 209 37.10 -19.91 8.04
CA ALA A 209 37.54 -21.30 7.75
C ALA A 209 38.37 -21.55 6.46
N ALA A 210 39.23 -22.59 6.53
CA ALA A 210 40.18 -23.05 5.51
C ALA A 210 39.45 -23.78 4.33
N PRO A 211 40.15 -24.22 3.24
CA PRO A 211 39.77 -24.01 1.84
C PRO A 211 38.48 -24.68 1.30
N THR A 212 37.66 -25.30 2.16
CA THR A 212 36.41 -25.98 1.78
C THR A 212 35.20 -25.57 2.62
N ALA A 213 35.32 -24.58 3.51
CA ALA A 213 34.19 -24.02 4.25
C ALA A 213 34.08 -22.52 3.94
N THR A 214 33.07 -22.15 3.18
CA THR A 214 32.72 -20.78 2.79
C THR A 214 31.63 -20.28 3.76
N GLY A 215 31.99 -19.46 4.76
CA GLY A 215 31.00 -18.83 5.64
C GLY A 215 31.35 -18.76 7.12
N GLY A 216 30.74 -17.80 7.82
CA GLY A 216 30.81 -17.63 9.27
C GLY A 216 30.66 -16.16 9.67
N LEU A 217 30.44 -15.90 10.96
CA LEU A 217 30.29 -14.54 11.48
C LEU A 217 31.66 -13.94 11.81
N ARG A 218 32.09 -12.92 11.06
CA ARG A 218 33.37 -12.23 11.31
C ARG A 218 33.19 -11.16 12.37
N MET A 219 34.10 -11.12 13.33
CA MET A 219 34.06 -10.17 14.44
C MET A 219 35.21 -9.17 14.31
N TYR A 220 34.88 -7.89 14.42
CA TYR A 220 35.83 -6.79 14.32
C TYR A 220 35.72 -5.88 15.53
N LYS A 221 36.86 -5.54 16.14
CA LYS A 221 36.89 -4.48 17.13
C LYS A 221 36.81 -3.14 16.40
N LEU A 222 35.83 -2.33 16.79
CA LEU A 222 35.69 -0.97 16.29
C LEU A 222 36.66 -0.06 17.04
N THR A 223 37.46 0.69 16.29
CA THR A 223 38.39 1.68 16.83
C THR A 223 37.84 3.08 16.57
N GLY A 224 38.10 4.01 17.49
CA GLY A 224 37.74 5.42 17.32
C GLY A 224 38.47 6.11 16.16
N ALA A 225 39.58 5.53 15.67
CA ALA A 225 40.33 6.00 14.50
C ALA A 225 40.78 4.82 13.62
N GLY A 226 40.64 4.95 12.30
CA GLY A 226 41.14 3.98 11.31
C GLY A 226 40.21 2.80 11.02
N ALA A 227 40.75 1.81 10.29
CA ALA A 227 40.01 0.62 9.89
C ALA A 227 39.81 -0.37 11.06
N PRO A 228 38.64 -1.02 11.18
CA PRO A 228 38.37 -2.00 12.23
C PRO A 228 39.37 -3.17 12.22
N SER A 229 39.71 -3.67 13.42
CA SER A 229 40.67 -4.77 13.57
C SER A 229 39.96 -6.11 13.72
N PHE A 230 40.38 -7.10 12.93
CA PHE A 230 39.81 -8.45 13.00
C PHE A 230 40.10 -9.08 14.37
N ALA A 231 39.05 -9.58 15.03
CA ALA A 231 39.11 -10.17 16.36
C ALA A 231 38.89 -11.70 16.37
N GLY A 232 38.17 -12.23 15.40
CA GLY A 232 37.92 -13.66 15.24
C GLY A 232 36.70 -13.96 14.39
N CYS A 233 36.32 -15.24 14.34
CA CYS A 233 35.18 -15.74 13.56
C CYS A 233 34.39 -16.77 14.37
N VAL A 234 33.06 -16.76 14.22
CA VAL A 234 32.24 -17.95 14.49
C VAL A 234 32.36 -18.86 13.27
N THR A 235 32.87 -20.08 13.48
CA THR A 235 33.11 -21.06 12.40
C THR A 235 32.20 -22.28 12.47
N THR A 236 31.42 -22.39 13.55
CA THR A 236 30.40 -23.42 13.75
C THR A 236 29.08 -23.00 13.12
N GLY A 237 28.31 -23.95 12.58
CA GLY A 237 27.00 -23.66 11.96
C GLY A 237 27.03 -23.25 10.49
N GLY A 238 28.20 -22.94 9.91
CA GLY A 238 28.34 -22.62 8.49
C GLY A 238 28.02 -21.16 8.18
N TYR A 239 27.24 -20.91 7.13
CA TYR A 239 26.84 -19.57 6.70
C TYR A 239 25.84 -18.95 7.70
N THR A 240 26.13 -17.73 8.15
CA THR A 240 25.20 -16.88 8.90
C THR A 240 24.69 -15.79 7.97
N HIS A 241 23.37 -15.71 7.81
CA HIS A 241 22.71 -14.71 6.96
C HIS A 241 22.67 -13.36 7.66
N GLU A 242 22.16 -13.39 8.89
CA GLU A 242 22.05 -12.22 9.75
C GLU A 242 22.36 -12.58 11.20
N THR A 243 22.76 -11.56 11.94
CA THR A 243 23.03 -11.67 13.37
C THR A 243 22.55 -10.45 14.12
N GLN A 244 22.25 -10.61 15.40
CA GLN A 244 22.14 -9.51 16.36
C GLN A 244 22.86 -9.89 17.64
N CYS A 245 23.76 -9.02 18.11
CA CYS A 245 24.66 -9.31 19.22
C CYS A 245 24.51 -8.28 20.33
N PHE A 246 24.32 -8.75 21.56
CA PHE A 246 24.08 -7.90 22.72
C PHE A 246 24.88 -8.39 23.93
N THR A 247 25.11 -7.49 24.88
CA THR A 247 25.51 -7.92 26.22
C THR A 247 24.27 -8.45 26.95
N TYR A 248 24.29 -9.74 27.29
CA TYR A 248 23.14 -10.45 27.80
C TYR A 248 22.86 -10.06 29.26
N HIS A 249 21.65 -9.57 29.51
CA HIS A 249 21.16 -9.20 30.84
C HIS A 249 19.85 -9.92 31.22
N GLY A 250 19.56 -11.02 30.54
CA GLY A 250 18.33 -11.79 30.70
C GLY A 250 18.30 -12.77 31.87
N PRO A 251 17.25 -13.60 31.92
CA PRO A 251 17.00 -14.53 33.03
C PRO A 251 17.99 -15.71 33.11
N ASP A 252 18.71 -16.04 32.04
CA ASP A 252 19.72 -17.11 32.06
C ASP A 252 21.00 -16.66 32.77
N THR A 253 21.02 -16.84 34.09
CA THR A 253 22.13 -16.38 34.93
C THR A 253 23.48 -17.01 34.59
N ALA A 254 23.54 -18.14 33.88
CA ALA A 254 24.79 -18.76 33.44
C ALA A 254 25.52 -17.93 32.36
N HIS A 255 24.77 -17.10 31.64
CA HIS A 255 25.29 -16.25 30.56
C HIS A 255 25.17 -14.75 30.86
N ALA A 256 24.78 -14.37 32.07
CA ALA A 256 24.70 -12.97 32.48
C ALA A 256 26.02 -12.21 32.27
N GLY A 257 25.96 -11.07 31.59
CA GLY A 257 27.09 -10.20 31.27
C GLY A 257 27.97 -10.69 30.11
N LYS A 258 27.65 -11.84 29.51
CA LYS A 258 28.32 -12.33 28.30
C LYS A 258 27.82 -11.59 27.07
N GLU A 259 28.62 -11.58 26.03
CA GLU A 259 28.20 -11.09 24.73
C GLU A 259 27.65 -12.24 23.89
N VAL A 260 26.37 -12.17 23.55
CA VAL A 260 25.62 -13.25 22.91
C VAL A 260 25.06 -12.75 21.58
N CYS A 261 25.20 -13.56 20.54
CA CYS A 261 24.64 -13.32 19.23
C CYS A 261 23.50 -14.30 18.93
N LEU A 262 22.38 -13.77 18.46
CA LEU A 262 21.32 -14.49 17.77
C LEU A 262 21.69 -14.57 16.29
N ASN A 263 21.89 -15.77 15.76
CA ASN A 263 22.29 -16.01 14.39
C ASN A 263 21.16 -16.70 13.63
N ALA A 264 20.71 -16.06 12.55
CA ALA A 264 19.79 -16.63 11.59
C ALA A 264 20.61 -17.26 10.46
N ASN A 265 20.64 -18.59 10.41
CA ASN A 265 21.44 -19.36 9.46
C ASN A 265 20.52 -19.95 8.37
N GLY A 266 19.91 -19.06 7.57
CA GLY A 266 18.93 -19.39 6.52
C GLY A 266 19.25 -20.63 5.69
N PRO A 267 20.43 -20.75 5.06
CA PRO A 267 20.76 -21.92 4.22
C PRO A 267 20.83 -23.28 4.92
N THR A 268 20.81 -23.29 6.26
CA THR A 268 20.84 -24.53 7.06
C THR A 268 19.55 -24.75 7.86
N ASP A 269 18.56 -23.86 7.71
CA ASP A 269 17.29 -23.88 8.45
C ASP A 269 17.50 -23.89 9.97
N ARG A 270 18.48 -23.11 10.46
CA ARG A 270 18.83 -23.05 11.88
C ARG A 270 18.75 -21.65 12.45
N PHE A 271 18.18 -21.57 13.65
CA PHE A 271 18.33 -20.46 14.57
C PHE A 271 19.37 -20.83 15.63
N ALA A 272 20.49 -20.12 15.68
CA ALA A 272 21.60 -20.43 16.57
C ALA A 272 21.88 -19.30 17.56
N ILE A 273 22.26 -19.66 18.79
CA ILE A 273 22.69 -18.71 19.82
C ILE A 273 24.16 -18.97 20.12
N VAL A 274 24.98 -17.92 20.06
CA VAL A 274 26.44 -18.03 20.18
C VAL A 274 26.97 -17.06 21.22
N ASP A 275 27.70 -17.58 22.21
CA ASP A 275 28.53 -16.79 23.11
C ASP A 275 29.80 -16.36 22.37
N VAL A 276 29.91 -15.07 22.10
CA VAL A 276 31.03 -14.45 21.40
C VAL A 276 31.92 -13.65 22.35
N THR A 277 31.76 -13.78 23.66
CA THR A 277 32.52 -13.01 24.67
C THR A 277 34.02 -13.11 24.40
N ASN A 278 34.52 -14.34 24.27
CA ASN A 278 35.88 -14.61 23.79
C ASN A 278 35.89 -14.67 22.25
N LYS A 279 36.22 -13.55 21.61
CA LYS A 279 36.25 -13.42 20.14
C LYS A 279 37.16 -14.43 19.44
N SER A 280 38.21 -14.90 20.12
CA SER A 280 39.16 -15.88 19.57
C SER A 280 38.67 -17.34 19.65
N ALA A 281 37.66 -17.60 20.49
CA ALA A 281 37.08 -18.92 20.69
C ALA A 281 35.59 -18.79 21.03
N PRO A 282 34.75 -18.35 20.08
CA PRO A 282 33.31 -18.28 20.29
C PRO A 282 32.73 -19.68 20.50
N VAL A 283 31.64 -19.76 21.27
CA VAL A 283 30.98 -21.00 21.66
C VAL A 283 29.53 -20.96 21.20
N THR A 284 29.13 -21.87 20.31
CA THR A 284 27.72 -22.08 19.99
C THR A 284 27.04 -22.74 21.19
N LEU A 285 26.08 -22.04 21.79
CA LEU A 285 25.27 -22.52 22.91
C LEU A 285 24.17 -23.44 22.39
N SER A 286 23.47 -22.99 21.34
CA SER A 286 22.40 -23.74 20.71
C SER A 286 22.36 -23.55 19.19
N SER A 287 21.78 -24.53 18.49
CA SER A 287 21.52 -24.50 17.04
C SER A 287 20.21 -25.24 16.78
N THR A 288 19.12 -24.51 16.94
CA THR A 288 17.76 -25.01 17.00
C THR A 288 17.16 -25.09 15.61
N ALA A 289 16.59 -26.26 15.29
CA ALA A 289 15.67 -26.40 14.16
C ALA A 289 14.24 -26.27 14.68
N TYR A 290 13.35 -25.86 13.78
CA TYR A 290 11.92 -25.77 14.03
C TYR A 290 11.15 -26.27 12.81
N ALA A 291 9.91 -26.68 13.02
CA ALA A 291 9.06 -27.16 11.94
C ALA A 291 8.61 -25.98 11.06
N GLY A 292 8.65 -26.16 9.74
CA GLY A 292 8.32 -25.12 8.77
C GLY A 292 9.37 -24.02 8.68
N ALA A 293 10.66 -24.36 8.86
CA ALA A 293 11.74 -23.44 8.54
C ALA A 293 11.95 -23.40 7.02
N GLY A 294 12.02 -22.21 6.42
CA GLY A 294 12.31 -22.01 5.00
C GLY A 294 13.66 -21.37 4.75
N TYR A 295 13.91 -20.27 5.45
CA TYR A 295 15.07 -19.41 5.44
C TYR A 295 15.06 -18.47 6.66
N PRO A 296 15.39 -18.94 7.88
CA PRO A 296 15.54 -18.07 9.04
C PRO A 296 16.38 -16.85 8.70
N HIS A 297 15.76 -15.68 8.77
CA HIS A 297 16.29 -14.46 8.15
C HIS A 297 16.88 -13.51 9.18
N GLN A 298 16.08 -13.08 10.17
CA GLN A 298 16.50 -12.18 11.24
C GLN A 298 15.86 -12.59 12.56
N ALA A 299 16.59 -12.44 13.66
CA ALA A 299 16.05 -12.56 15.02
C ALA A 299 16.42 -11.37 15.89
N TRP A 300 15.53 -11.02 16.82
CA TRP A 300 15.73 -9.91 17.76
C TRP A 300 15.21 -10.27 19.15
N PHE A 301 15.98 -9.96 20.20
CA PHE A 301 15.55 -10.18 21.59
C PHE A 301 14.46 -9.20 22.02
N THR A 302 13.53 -9.64 22.86
CA THR A 302 12.77 -8.70 23.70
C THR A 302 13.70 -8.01 24.70
N ASP A 303 13.34 -6.80 25.16
CA ASP A 303 14.18 -6.01 26.09
C ASP A 303 14.49 -6.75 27.41
N ASP A 304 13.65 -7.70 27.81
CA ASP A 304 13.87 -8.56 28.99
C ASP A 304 14.71 -9.82 28.68
N PHE A 305 15.15 -10.00 27.43
CA PHE A 305 15.92 -11.13 26.91
C PHE A 305 15.27 -12.50 27.13
N LYS A 306 13.97 -12.53 27.41
CA LYS A 306 13.22 -13.76 27.68
C LYS A 306 12.75 -14.42 26.38
N TYR A 307 12.41 -13.61 25.37
CA TYR A 307 11.95 -14.08 24.09
C TYR A 307 12.84 -13.57 22.96
N ALA A 308 12.87 -14.32 21.86
CA ALA A 308 13.40 -13.86 20.58
C ALA A 308 12.28 -13.95 19.54
N LEU A 309 12.06 -12.85 18.81
CA LEU A 309 11.19 -12.83 17.65
C LEU A 309 12.04 -13.13 16.41
N LEU A 310 11.55 -13.96 15.51
CA LEU A 310 12.24 -14.34 14.27
C LEU A 310 11.29 -14.33 13.08
N ASN A 311 11.74 -13.74 11.98
CA ASN A 311 11.09 -13.82 10.67
C ASN A 311 11.87 -14.78 9.75
N ASP A 312 11.17 -15.40 8.80
CA ASP A 312 11.64 -16.53 7.98
C ASP A 312 11.31 -16.31 6.48
N GLU A 313 12.19 -15.58 5.79
CA GLU A 313 11.99 -14.91 4.49
C GLU A 313 11.59 -15.81 3.29
N LEU A 314 11.47 -17.13 3.43
CA LEU A 314 11.01 -18.03 2.37
C LEU A 314 9.90 -18.99 2.78
N ASP A 315 9.46 -19.01 4.03
CA ASP A 315 8.53 -20.02 4.51
C ASP A 315 7.13 -19.87 3.87
N GLU A 316 6.70 -18.66 3.52
CA GLU A 316 5.42 -18.42 2.84
C GLU A 316 5.41 -19.02 1.44
N THR A 317 6.48 -18.83 0.67
CA THR A 317 6.60 -19.41 -0.68
C THR A 317 6.87 -20.91 -0.65
N SER A 318 7.50 -21.41 0.41
CA SER A 318 7.86 -22.82 0.55
C SER A 318 6.70 -23.68 1.04
N PHE A 319 5.81 -23.12 1.88
CA PHE A 319 4.75 -23.86 2.56
C PHE A 319 3.34 -23.32 2.28
N GLY A 320 3.19 -22.17 1.64
CA GLY A 320 1.90 -21.65 1.15
C GLY A 320 1.00 -21.07 2.24
N HIS A 321 1.58 -20.50 3.30
CA HIS A 321 0.87 -19.76 4.34
C HIS A 321 1.13 -18.26 4.25
N ASN A 322 0.43 -17.46 5.06
CA ASN A 322 0.67 -16.02 5.21
C ASN A 322 2.00 -15.76 5.94
N ALA A 323 2.45 -14.51 5.91
CA ALA A 323 3.60 -14.04 6.67
C ALA A 323 3.45 -14.35 8.17
N GLN A 324 4.53 -14.78 8.82
CA GLN A 324 4.49 -15.23 10.21
C GLN A 324 5.70 -14.80 11.04
N THR A 325 5.45 -14.12 12.16
CA THR A 325 6.52 -13.87 13.14
C THR A 325 6.57 -15.01 14.16
N LEU A 326 7.71 -15.70 14.25
CA LEU A 326 7.96 -16.77 15.20
C LEU A 326 8.38 -16.20 16.56
N VAL A 327 7.86 -16.78 17.64
CA VAL A 327 8.24 -16.41 19.02
C VAL A 327 8.95 -17.58 19.67
N PHE A 328 10.24 -17.40 19.98
CA PHE A 328 11.03 -18.36 20.75
C PHE A 328 11.13 -17.93 22.22
N ASP A 329 10.94 -18.85 23.14
CA ASP A 329 11.39 -18.70 24.53
C ASP A 329 12.88 -19.04 24.57
N VAL A 330 13.68 -18.04 24.98
CA VAL A 330 15.14 -18.09 25.07
C VAL A 330 15.58 -17.80 26.51
N SER A 331 14.71 -18.07 27.49
CA SER A 331 15.03 -17.96 28.93
C SER A 331 16.15 -18.92 29.36
N ASP A 332 16.39 -19.97 28.57
CA ASP A 332 17.55 -20.86 28.60
C ASP A 332 18.21 -20.79 27.21
N LEU A 333 19.38 -20.15 27.13
CA LEU A 333 20.06 -19.91 25.85
C LEU A 333 20.64 -21.19 25.23
N ASP A 334 20.87 -22.22 26.05
CA ASP A 334 21.37 -23.52 25.62
C ASP A 334 20.23 -24.40 25.05
N ALA A 335 18.97 -24.08 25.34
CA ALA A 335 17.80 -24.85 24.90
C ALA A 335 16.60 -23.96 24.49
N PRO A 336 16.72 -23.10 23.45
CA PRO A 336 15.63 -22.24 23.04
C PRO A 336 14.49 -23.06 22.41
N THR A 337 13.25 -22.65 22.68
CA THR A 337 12.04 -23.39 22.27
C THR A 337 11.07 -22.50 21.49
N LEU A 338 10.52 -23.00 20.39
CA LEU A 338 9.47 -22.29 19.65
C LEU A 338 8.17 -22.34 20.47
N VAL A 339 7.67 -21.17 20.87
CA VAL A 339 6.40 -21.01 21.59
C VAL A 339 5.22 -21.07 20.62
N GLY A 340 5.33 -20.35 19.51
CA GLY A 340 4.25 -20.23 18.54
C GLY A 340 4.59 -19.24 17.42
N ARG A 341 3.59 -18.97 16.59
CA ARG A 341 3.67 -18.13 15.39
C ARG A 341 2.51 -17.13 15.43
N PHE A 342 2.81 -15.86 15.18
CA PHE A 342 1.80 -14.85 14.92
C PHE A 342 1.54 -14.78 13.41
N ASP A 343 0.28 -14.93 13.00
CA ASP A 343 -0.14 -14.84 11.59
C ASP A 343 -0.52 -13.40 11.27
N HIS A 344 0.14 -12.80 10.27
CA HIS A 344 -0.11 -11.43 9.82
C HIS A 344 -1.39 -11.29 8.99
N GLY A 345 -1.99 -12.41 8.54
CA GLY A 345 -3.18 -12.40 7.70
C GLY A 345 -2.93 -11.97 6.25
N LYS A 346 -1.67 -11.85 5.83
CA LYS A 346 -1.26 -11.35 4.51
C LYS A 346 -0.32 -12.33 3.79
N PRO A 347 -0.56 -12.63 2.50
CA PRO A 347 0.27 -13.53 1.71
C PRO A 347 1.49 -12.79 1.13
N VAL A 348 2.29 -12.18 2.01
CA VAL A 348 3.54 -11.49 1.69
C VAL A 348 4.71 -12.21 2.36
N ILE A 349 5.94 -11.78 2.09
CA ILE A 349 7.14 -12.30 2.75
C ILE A 349 7.45 -11.42 3.98
N ASP A 350 7.63 -12.04 5.14
CA ASP A 350 8.19 -11.39 6.32
C ASP A 350 9.72 -11.19 6.18
N HIS A 351 10.27 -10.12 6.75
CA HIS A 351 11.69 -9.81 6.51
C HIS A 351 12.37 -9.25 7.76
N ASN A 352 12.62 -7.94 7.83
CA ASN A 352 13.36 -7.33 8.93
C ASN A 352 12.45 -6.90 10.08
N LEU A 353 12.77 -7.27 11.31
CA LEU A 353 12.09 -6.90 12.55
C LEU A 353 13.03 -6.28 13.60
N TYR A 354 12.55 -5.25 14.29
CA TYR A 354 13.28 -4.59 15.39
C TYR A 354 12.36 -4.41 16.60
N VAL A 355 12.75 -4.94 17.75
CA VAL A 355 12.02 -4.70 19.00
C VAL A 355 12.51 -3.41 19.64
N HIS A 356 11.55 -2.56 20.00
CA HIS A 356 11.77 -1.35 20.80
C HIS A 356 10.68 -1.23 21.87
N GLY A 357 11.04 -1.55 23.12
CA GLY A 357 10.08 -1.54 24.22
C GLY A 357 8.99 -2.59 24.02
N GLN A 358 7.73 -2.16 24.09
CA GLN A 358 6.56 -3.03 23.94
C GLN A 358 6.12 -3.25 22.48
N TYR A 359 6.91 -2.83 21.50
CA TYR A 359 6.56 -2.91 20.08
C TYR A 359 7.66 -3.59 19.27
N VAL A 360 7.26 -4.28 18.21
CA VAL A 360 8.14 -4.75 17.15
C VAL A 360 7.76 -4.06 15.84
N TYR A 361 8.76 -3.58 15.11
CA TYR A 361 8.64 -2.86 13.85
C TYR A 361 9.16 -3.75 12.73
N GLU A 362 8.29 -4.14 11.82
CA GLU A 362 8.54 -5.20 10.84
C GLU A 362 8.40 -4.65 9.43
N SER A 363 9.37 -4.96 8.58
CA SER A 363 9.31 -4.70 7.14
C SER A 363 8.83 -5.99 6.50
N ASN A 364 7.62 -5.99 5.92
CA ASN A 364 7.02 -7.18 5.31
C ASN A 364 6.80 -6.93 3.82
N TYR A 365 7.92 -6.75 3.10
CA TYR A 365 8.01 -6.55 1.65
C TYR A 365 6.81 -5.77 1.07
N GLU A 366 5.98 -6.41 0.26
CA GLU A 366 4.92 -5.74 -0.50
C GLU A 366 3.78 -5.20 0.39
N SER A 367 3.70 -5.61 1.66
CA SER A 367 2.72 -5.03 2.60
C SER A 367 3.28 -3.83 3.38
N GLY A 368 4.54 -3.49 3.21
CA GLY A 368 5.17 -2.35 3.86
C GLY A 368 5.53 -2.54 5.33
N LEU A 369 5.54 -1.42 6.07
CA LEU A 369 5.86 -1.37 7.50
C LEU A 369 4.67 -1.83 8.33
N ARG A 370 4.91 -2.78 9.23
CA ARG A 370 3.96 -3.34 10.19
C ARG A 370 4.47 -3.07 11.60
N ILE A 371 3.62 -2.58 12.50
CA ILE A 371 3.98 -2.35 13.90
C ILE A 371 3.06 -3.18 14.79
N LEU A 372 3.64 -4.16 15.47
CA LEU A 372 2.92 -5.03 16.40
C LEU A 372 3.25 -4.63 17.83
N ARG A 373 2.24 -4.70 18.72
CA ARG A 373 2.43 -4.63 20.17
C ARG A 373 2.66 -6.03 20.70
N LEU A 374 3.65 -6.17 21.58
CA LEU A 374 3.95 -7.40 22.30
C LEU A 374 2.85 -7.65 23.36
N GLY A 375 2.15 -8.78 23.25
CA GLY A 375 1.13 -9.24 24.20
C GLY A 375 1.67 -10.29 25.16
N ASN A 376 0.91 -11.36 25.40
CA ASN A 376 1.42 -12.51 26.14
C ASN A 376 2.29 -13.41 25.25
N LEU A 377 3.59 -13.14 25.23
CA LEU A 377 4.54 -13.89 24.40
C LEU A 377 4.72 -15.36 24.81
N SER A 378 4.31 -15.77 26.02
CA SER A 378 4.26 -17.20 26.37
C SER A 378 3.19 -17.97 25.59
N GLN A 379 2.35 -17.27 24.83
CA GLN A 379 1.33 -17.80 23.94
C GLN A 379 1.51 -17.27 22.51
N ALA A 380 2.68 -16.66 22.21
CA ALA A 380 2.96 -15.97 20.93
C ALA A 380 1.91 -14.91 20.55
N GLU A 381 1.33 -14.23 21.54
CA GLU A 381 0.34 -13.18 21.29
C GLU A 381 1.03 -11.86 20.91
N LEU A 382 0.79 -11.43 19.67
CA LEU A 382 1.11 -10.10 19.14
C LEU A 382 -0.17 -9.44 18.63
N THR A 383 -0.17 -8.13 18.47
CA THR A 383 -1.32 -7.38 17.92
C THR A 383 -0.83 -6.26 17.02
N GLU A 384 -1.22 -6.27 15.74
CA GLU A 384 -0.97 -5.12 14.85
C GLU A 384 -1.68 -3.88 15.39
N VAL A 385 -0.93 -2.80 15.63
CA VAL A 385 -1.44 -1.54 16.18
C VAL A 385 -1.29 -0.37 15.21
N ALA A 386 -0.45 -0.52 14.20
CA ALA A 386 -0.23 0.48 13.15
C ALA A 386 0.43 -0.17 11.93
N TYR A 387 0.21 0.40 10.74
CA TYR A 387 0.92 0.01 9.52
C TYR A 387 1.04 1.19 8.56
N PHE A 388 2.01 1.10 7.66
CA PHE A 388 2.17 2.00 6.52
C PHE A 388 2.66 1.18 5.33
N ASP A 389 1.78 1.00 4.35
CA ASP A 389 2.07 0.23 3.15
C ASP A 389 2.83 1.11 2.15
N VAL A 390 4.12 0.81 1.96
CA VAL A 390 4.98 1.56 1.03
C VAL A 390 4.83 1.06 -0.42
N TYR A 391 4.16 -0.07 -0.65
CA TYR A 391 4.05 -0.77 -1.93
C TYR A 391 2.58 -1.09 -2.29
N PRO A 392 1.69 -0.08 -2.35
CA PRO A 392 0.24 -0.29 -2.45
C PRO A 392 -0.25 -1.01 -3.72
N GLN A 393 0.62 -1.21 -4.70
CA GLN A 393 0.29 -1.90 -5.94
C GLN A 393 0.17 -3.42 -5.82
N SER A 394 0.68 -4.03 -4.74
CA SER A 394 0.70 -5.49 -4.58
C SER A 394 0.75 -5.90 -3.11
N ASP A 395 0.28 -7.11 -2.82
CA ASP A 395 0.34 -7.79 -1.51
C ASP A 395 0.60 -9.28 -1.84
N GLN A 396 1.72 -9.60 -2.50
CA GLN A 396 2.13 -10.95 -2.87
C GLN A 396 3.43 -11.34 -2.17
N ALA A 397 3.70 -12.65 -2.16
CA ALA A 397 4.92 -13.22 -1.60
C ALA A 397 6.11 -13.05 -2.57
N GLU A 398 6.46 -11.79 -2.85
CA GLU A 398 7.51 -11.36 -3.77
C GLU A 398 8.49 -10.38 -3.10
N PHE A 399 9.73 -10.32 -3.61
CA PHE A 399 10.84 -9.56 -3.02
C PHE A 399 10.86 -8.08 -3.46
N ASN A 400 9.76 -7.37 -3.23
CA ASN A 400 9.68 -5.93 -3.46
C ASN A 400 8.93 -5.20 -2.34
N GLY A 401 8.95 -3.87 -2.33
CA GLY A 401 8.39 -3.07 -1.26
C GLY A 401 9.38 -2.85 -0.11
N ASN A 402 8.91 -2.92 1.14
CA ASN A 402 9.68 -2.46 2.29
C ASN A 402 10.85 -3.39 2.61
N TRP A 403 12.08 -2.92 2.37
CA TRP A 403 13.30 -3.65 2.69
C TRP A 403 13.66 -3.57 4.16
N ASN A 404 13.71 -2.36 4.73
CA ASN A 404 14.11 -2.15 6.11
C ASN A 404 13.42 -0.95 6.74
N ASN A 405 13.42 -0.90 8.07
CA ASN A 405 12.93 0.20 8.88
C ASN A 405 13.91 0.52 10.02
N TYR A 406 13.84 1.74 10.55
CA TYR A 406 14.58 2.16 11.74
C TYR A 406 13.78 3.20 12.51
N ARG A 407 13.60 2.98 13.82
CA ARG A 407 12.96 3.93 14.73
C ARG A 407 14.01 4.77 15.45
N PHE A 408 13.92 6.09 15.35
CA PHE A 408 14.75 6.98 16.15
C PHE A 408 14.34 6.91 17.63
N PRO A 409 15.28 6.68 18.58
CA PRO A 409 14.96 6.67 20.01
C PRO A 409 14.42 8.00 20.52
N GLY A 410 14.91 9.12 19.98
CA GLY A 410 14.56 10.48 20.38
C GLY A 410 13.18 10.91 19.91
N SER A 411 13.03 11.18 18.62
CA SER A 411 11.75 11.64 18.05
C SER A 411 10.66 10.57 18.05
N GLY A 412 11.04 9.29 17.96
CA GLY A 412 10.11 8.20 17.69
C GLY A 412 9.68 8.09 16.23
N ASN A 413 10.18 8.96 15.34
CA ASN A 413 9.98 8.84 13.91
C ASN A 413 10.59 7.53 13.41
N VAL A 414 9.96 6.95 12.39
CA VAL A 414 10.45 5.76 11.71
C VAL A 414 10.86 6.14 10.30
N ILE A 415 12.06 5.74 9.89
CA ILE A 415 12.45 5.76 8.49
C ILE A 415 12.31 4.37 7.91
N ALA A 416 11.86 4.27 6.65
CA ALA A 416 11.67 3.02 5.94
C ALA A 416 12.16 3.14 4.50
N THR A 417 12.66 2.05 3.91
CA THR A 417 13.05 2.00 2.50
C THR A 417 12.11 1.09 1.72
N GLY A 418 11.62 1.57 0.59
CA GLY A 418 11.02 0.74 -0.45
C GLY A 418 12.04 0.50 -1.56
N ILE A 419 12.26 -0.76 -1.97
CA ILE A 419 13.36 -1.14 -2.88
C ILE A 419 13.36 -0.28 -4.13
N ASP A 420 12.22 -0.12 -4.78
CA ASP A 420 12.07 0.66 -6.00
C ASP A 420 11.49 2.05 -5.75
N GLU A 421 10.84 2.25 -4.60
CA GLU A 421 10.18 3.50 -4.27
C GLU A 421 11.20 4.58 -3.91
N GLY A 422 12.11 4.30 -2.97
CA GLY A 422 12.93 5.31 -2.29
C GLY A 422 12.91 5.14 -0.78
N PHE A 423 12.95 6.24 -0.03
CA PHE A 423 12.82 6.19 1.42
C PHE A 423 11.71 7.11 1.96
N PHE A 424 11.18 6.71 3.10
CA PHE A 424 10.05 7.31 3.79
C PHE A 424 10.51 7.79 5.16
N VAL A 425 9.94 8.90 5.61
CA VAL A 425 9.97 9.37 6.98
C VAL A 425 8.53 9.34 7.48
N LEU A 426 8.30 8.56 8.52
CA LEU A 426 7.00 8.20 9.05
C LEU A 426 6.89 8.63 10.50
N GLU A 427 5.71 9.05 10.91
CA GLU A 427 5.38 9.37 12.31
C GLU A 427 4.34 8.38 12.82
N PRO A 428 4.77 7.27 13.45
CA PRO A 428 3.85 6.39 14.13
C PRO A 428 3.17 7.11 15.30
N ARG A 429 1.85 7.20 15.23
CA ARG A 429 0.99 7.72 16.31
C ARG A 429 0.65 6.59 17.28
N LEU A 430 1.69 5.89 17.75
CA LEU A 430 1.56 4.76 18.66
C LEU A 430 1.25 5.25 20.06
N CYS A 431 0.33 4.58 20.71
CA CYS A 431 0.12 4.72 22.13
C CYS A 431 -0.52 3.48 22.72
N THR A 432 -0.47 3.34 24.04
CA THR A 432 -1.13 2.24 24.74
C THR A 432 -2.61 2.60 24.92
N PRO A 433 -3.55 1.88 24.27
CA PRO A 433 -4.97 2.06 24.54
C PRO A 433 -5.25 1.85 26.03
N PRO A 434 -6.05 2.72 26.68
CA PRO A 434 -6.52 2.46 28.03
C PRO A 434 -7.31 1.14 28.11
N VAL A 435 -7.55 0.64 29.32
CA VAL A 435 -8.45 -0.50 29.52
C VAL A 435 -9.89 -0.05 29.26
N ALA A 436 -10.73 -0.93 28.71
CA ALA A 436 -12.15 -0.65 28.53
C ALA A 436 -12.80 -0.29 29.88
N PRO A 437 -13.64 0.76 29.96
CA PRO A 437 -14.38 1.08 31.19
C PRO A 437 -15.16 -0.13 31.70
N ALA A 438 -15.04 -0.41 32.99
CA ALA A 438 -15.76 -1.48 33.66
C ALA A 438 -16.88 -0.93 34.54
N GLY A 439 -17.83 -1.80 34.90
CA GLY A 439 -18.93 -1.44 35.80
C GLY A 439 -19.86 -0.37 35.26
N VAL A 440 -20.02 -0.30 33.93
CA VAL A 440 -20.96 0.63 33.30
C VAL A 440 -22.38 0.27 33.74
N THR A 441 -23.13 1.26 34.18
CA THR A 441 -24.54 1.13 34.59
C THR A 441 -25.35 2.24 33.94
N ALA A 442 -26.61 1.96 33.62
CA ALA A 442 -27.57 2.93 33.11
C ALA A 442 -28.85 2.85 33.97
N THR A 443 -29.27 3.98 34.53
CA THR A 443 -30.47 4.06 35.38
C THR A 443 -31.40 5.15 34.87
N ALA A 444 -32.65 4.80 34.61
CA ALA A 444 -33.68 5.79 34.31
C ALA A 444 -33.99 6.62 35.57
N ASN A 445 -33.82 7.94 35.48
CA ASN A 445 -33.99 8.88 36.59
C ASN A 445 -34.91 10.05 36.20
N GLY A 446 -36.10 9.69 35.73
CA GLY A 446 -37.14 10.62 35.27
C GLY A 446 -37.66 10.30 33.89
N ASP A 447 -38.55 11.16 33.39
CA ASP A 447 -39.24 10.97 32.11
C ASP A 447 -38.30 11.08 30.90
N GLN A 448 -37.21 11.84 30.99
CA GLN A 448 -36.32 12.10 29.84
C GLN A 448 -34.85 12.09 30.25
N ARG A 449 -34.51 11.22 31.20
CA ARG A 449 -33.17 11.20 31.80
C ARG A 449 -32.69 9.78 32.08
N ILE A 450 -31.51 9.46 31.58
CA ILE A 450 -30.75 8.27 31.97
C ILE A 450 -29.42 8.71 32.57
N ASP A 451 -29.18 8.32 33.81
CA ASP A 451 -27.91 8.53 34.49
C ASP A 451 -26.99 7.32 34.27
N LEU A 452 -25.80 7.59 33.75
CA LEU A 452 -24.73 6.63 33.55
C LEU A 452 -23.66 6.79 34.62
N ALA A 453 -23.13 5.67 35.08
CA ALA A 453 -21.94 5.62 35.94
C ALA A 453 -21.03 4.47 35.50
N TRP A 454 -19.72 4.67 35.63
CA TRP A 454 -18.71 3.65 35.31
C TRP A 454 -17.47 3.82 36.20
N THR A 455 -16.51 2.91 36.05
CA THR A 455 -15.17 3.02 36.63
C THR A 455 -14.14 3.22 35.52
N GLY A 456 -13.12 4.03 35.78
CA GLY A 456 -12.08 4.37 34.81
C GLY A 456 -10.85 4.98 35.47
N SER A 457 -9.82 5.25 34.69
CA SER A 457 -8.52 5.72 35.20
C SER A 457 -8.57 7.19 35.65
N PRO A 458 -7.83 7.59 36.72
CA PRO A 458 -7.72 8.99 37.12
C PRO A 458 -7.16 9.88 36.00
N GLY A 459 -7.81 11.01 35.71
CA GLY A 459 -7.37 11.96 34.70
C GLY A 459 -7.64 11.54 33.25
N ALA A 460 -8.32 10.41 33.03
CA ALA A 460 -8.80 10.01 31.72
C ALA A 460 -9.99 10.87 31.26
N LEU A 461 -10.25 10.81 29.96
CA LEU A 461 -11.42 11.41 29.33
C LEU A 461 -12.29 10.30 28.77
N TRP A 462 -13.61 10.43 28.77
CA TRP A 462 -14.51 9.38 28.29
C TRP A 462 -15.38 9.86 27.14
N ARG A 463 -15.54 9.00 26.15
CA ARG A 463 -16.59 9.14 25.13
C ARG A 463 -17.78 8.30 25.56
N VAL A 464 -18.95 8.92 25.60
CA VAL A 464 -20.21 8.25 25.88
C VAL A 464 -20.94 8.05 24.57
N GLU A 465 -21.30 6.82 24.27
CA GLU A 465 -22.04 6.45 23.07
C GLU A 465 -23.42 5.90 23.42
N ARG A 466 -24.41 6.24 22.60
CA ARG A 466 -25.80 5.82 22.77
C ARG A 466 -26.36 5.24 21.48
N ALA A 467 -27.11 4.17 21.58
CA ALA A 467 -27.94 3.59 20.53
C ALA A 467 -29.42 3.68 20.93
N GLN A 468 -30.28 4.11 20.00
CA GLN A 468 -31.74 4.07 20.17
C GLN A 468 -32.25 2.68 19.80
N GLY A 469 -33.15 2.12 20.60
CA GLY A 469 -33.66 0.74 20.43
C GLY A 469 -32.82 -0.33 21.13
N GLY A 470 -31.92 0.05 22.04
CA GLY A 470 -31.07 -0.88 22.80
C GLY A 470 -29.70 -1.13 22.18
N CYS A 471 -28.96 -2.11 22.71
CA CYS A 471 -27.59 -2.47 22.37
C CYS A 471 -27.43 -3.05 20.96
N GLY A 472 -28.51 -3.48 20.32
CA GLY A 472 -28.52 -3.91 18.91
C GLY A 472 -28.64 -2.74 17.92
N GLY A 473 -28.90 -1.51 18.39
CA GLY A 473 -29.02 -0.33 17.54
C GLY A 473 -27.68 0.28 17.12
N THR A 474 -27.74 1.28 16.25
CA THR A 474 -26.55 2.03 15.81
C THR A 474 -26.10 3.01 16.88
N PHE A 475 -24.86 2.86 17.37
CA PHE A 475 -24.28 3.76 18.35
C PHE A 475 -23.81 5.07 17.72
N ARG A 476 -24.11 6.18 18.39
CA ARG A 476 -23.55 7.50 18.10
C ARG A 476 -22.91 8.11 19.33
N THR A 477 -21.89 8.93 19.12
CA THR A 477 -21.28 9.73 20.19
C THR A 477 -22.30 10.73 20.72
N LEU A 478 -22.57 10.67 22.02
CA LEU A 478 -23.43 11.62 22.72
C LEU A 478 -22.60 12.72 23.39
N ALA A 479 -21.46 12.33 23.96
CA ALA A 479 -20.47 13.25 24.50
C ALA A 479 -19.08 12.71 24.22
N ASP A 480 -18.17 13.61 23.88
CA ASP A 480 -16.75 13.33 23.78
C ASP A 480 -16.02 14.13 24.85
N SER A 481 -14.94 13.56 25.39
CA SER A 481 -14.11 14.21 26.42
C SER A 481 -14.79 14.47 27.78
N VAL A 482 -15.68 13.57 28.22
CA VAL A 482 -16.25 13.62 29.58
C VAL A 482 -15.12 13.41 30.60
N ALA A 483 -14.98 14.30 31.59
CA ALA A 483 -13.91 14.23 32.61
C ALA A 483 -14.37 13.63 33.95
N ALA A 484 -15.64 13.25 34.07
CA ALA A 484 -16.20 12.56 35.23
C ALA A 484 -16.53 11.10 34.89
N THR A 485 -16.53 10.22 35.88
CA THR A 485 -16.94 8.80 35.72
C THR A 485 -18.46 8.60 35.75
N SER A 486 -19.19 9.62 35.34
CA SER A 486 -20.64 9.63 35.26
C SER A 486 -21.10 10.60 34.19
N TYR A 487 -22.25 10.33 33.59
CA TYR A 487 -22.86 11.20 32.59
C TYR A 487 -24.39 11.12 32.69
N SER A 488 -25.04 12.27 32.74
CA SER A 488 -26.50 12.37 32.75
C SER A 488 -26.99 12.67 31.34
N ASP A 489 -27.50 11.66 30.65
CA ASP A 489 -28.18 11.85 29.36
C ASP A 489 -29.58 12.43 29.58
N THR A 490 -29.68 13.75 29.46
CA THR A 490 -30.95 14.51 29.53
C THR A 490 -31.61 14.70 28.16
N SER A 491 -31.04 14.08 27.11
CA SER A 491 -31.56 14.13 25.74
C SER A 491 -32.32 12.86 25.34
N ALA A 492 -32.47 11.91 26.27
CA ALA A 492 -33.20 10.66 26.05
C ALA A 492 -34.71 10.95 26.05
N SER A 493 -35.43 10.51 25.02
CA SER A 493 -36.89 10.59 24.96
C SER A 493 -37.52 9.62 25.96
N GLY A 494 -38.74 9.91 26.43
CA GLY A 494 -39.51 9.01 27.28
C GLY A 494 -39.97 7.72 26.59
N SER A 495 -40.20 6.66 27.38
CA SER A 495 -40.63 5.32 26.95
C SER A 495 -39.75 4.59 25.92
N VAL A 496 -38.54 5.09 25.64
CA VAL A 496 -37.62 4.50 24.66
C VAL A 496 -36.51 3.72 25.36
N THR A 497 -36.21 2.53 24.85
CA THR A 497 -35.05 1.75 25.28
C THR A 497 -33.79 2.28 24.59
N TYR A 498 -32.77 2.58 25.38
CA TYR A 498 -31.46 3.02 24.89
C TYR A 498 -30.37 2.05 25.33
N GLY A 499 -29.44 1.74 24.43
CA GLY A 499 -28.18 1.07 24.73
C GLY A 499 -27.08 2.11 24.94
N TYR A 500 -26.23 1.91 25.95
CA TYR A 500 -25.09 2.78 26.24
C TYR A 500 -23.82 1.98 26.37
N ARG A 501 -22.72 2.57 25.90
CA ARG A 501 -21.35 2.08 26.13
C ARG A 501 -20.41 3.26 26.27
N VAL A 502 -19.30 3.03 26.95
CA VAL A 502 -18.31 4.07 27.27
C VAL A 502 -16.96 3.64 26.72
N VAL A 503 -16.25 4.59 26.12
CA VAL A 503 -14.88 4.43 25.65
C VAL A 503 -13.99 5.33 26.49
N GLU A 504 -12.92 4.80 27.06
CA GLU A 504 -11.90 5.59 27.76
C GLU A 504 -10.90 6.13 26.75
N ARG A 505 -10.53 7.39 26.91
CA ARG A 505 -9.41 8.03 26.24
C ARG A 505 -8.32 8.34 27.25
N ASP A 506 -7.08 8.18 26.80
CA ASP A 506 -5.92 8.58 27.59
C ASP A 506 -5.93 10.10 27.86
N ALA A 507 -5.09 10.56 28.80
CA ALA A 507 -5.02 11.97 29.19
C ALA A 507 -4.64 12.91 28.02
N SER A 508 -4.04 12.37 26.95
CA SER A 508 -3.74 13.14 25.74
C SER A 508 -4.90 13.21 24.75
N GLY A 509 -5.97 12.45 24.98
CA GLY A 509 -7.14 12.33 24.10
C GLY A 509 -6.89 11.56 22.81
N ARG A 510 -5.67 11.05 22.60
CA ARG A 510 -5.19 10.47 21.33
C ARG A 510 -5.50 8.98 21.21
N CYS A 511 -5.61 8.28 22.33
CA CYS A 511 -5.78 6.82 22.38
C CYS A 511 -7.16 6.51 22.95
N ALA A 512 -7.84 5.50 22.41
CA ALA A 512 -9.14 5.06 22.88
C ALA A 512 -9.10 3.57 23.24
N SER A 513 -9.72 3.19 24.35
CA SER A 513 -9.94 1.78 24.68
C SER A 513 -10.96 1.14 23.74
N VAL A 514 -11.11 -0.18 23.77
CA VAL A 514 -12.33 -0.79 23.22
C VAL A 514 -13.54 -0.32 24.04
N ALA A 515 -14.71 -0.23 23.42
CA ALA A 515 -15.92 0.15 24.13
C ALA A 515 -16.24 -0.85 25.24
N SER A 516 -16.79 -0.35 26.36
CA SER A 516 -17.32 -1.20 27.42
C SER A 516 -18.40 -2.16 26.90
N THR A 517 -18.69 -3.20 27.67
CA THR A 517 -19.93 -3.96 27.49
C THR A 517 -21.12 -2.99 27.50
N CYS A 518 -22.04 -3.18 26.55
CA CYS A 518 -23.22 -2.34 26.47
C CYS A 518 -24.19 -2.63 27.62
N VAL A 519 -24.87 -1.59 28.11
CA VAL A 519 -25.98 -1.68 29.07
C VAL A 519 -27.21 -0.98 28.52
N GLU A 520 -28.39 -1.47 28.87
CA GLU A 520 -29.66 -0.89 28.43
C GLU A 520 -30.43 -0.29 29.59
N ALA A 521 -31.16 0.79 29.31
CA ALA A 521 -32.18 1.32 30.19
C ALA A 521 -33.33 1.90 29.37
N GLN A 522 -34.54 1.84 29.92
CA GLN A 522 -35.74 2.43 29.32
C GLN A 522 -36.19 3.63 30.17
N THR A 523 -36.37 4.78 29.52
CA THR A 523 -36.92 5.99 30.14
C THR A 523 -38.42 5.84 30.46
N THR A 524 -38.94 6.72 31.32
CA THR A 524 -40.38 6.82 31.65
C THR A 524 -41.03 7.99 30.89
N GLY A 525 -42.30 8.35 31.08
CA GLY A 525 -42.88 9.57 30.47
C GLY A 525 -43.28 9.49 28.99
N GLN A 526 -43.56 10.64 28.37
CA GLN A 526 -44.05 10.74 26.98
C GLN A 526 -42.92 10.56 25.96
N CYS A 527 -43.20 9.84 24.86
CA CYS A 527 -42.24 9.57 23.80
C CYS A 527 -42.22 10.69 22.75
N THR A 528 -41.06 11.32 22.58
CA THR A 528 -40.78 12.39 21.61
C THR A 528 -39.59 12.03 20.70
N ALA A 529 -39.18 10.76 20.67
CA ALA A 529 -38.05 10.31 19.87
C ALA A 529 -38.41 10.29 18.37
N PRO A 530 -37.49 10.71 17.50
CA PRO A 530 -37.65 10.49 16.07
C PRO A 530 -37.46 9.00 15.71
N PRO A 531 -37.91 8.58 14.51
CA PRO A 531 -37.63 7.24 14.00
C PRO A 531 -36.13 6.97 13.87
N VAL A 532 -35.74 5.70 13.98
CA VAL A 532 -34.42 5.23 13.55
C VAL A 532 -34.48 4.92 12.06
N PHE A 533 -33.69 5.62 11.26
CA PHE A 533 -33.73 5.50 9.80
C PHE A 533 -32.31 5.49 9.22
N GLY A 534 -32.03 4.53 8.34
CA GLY A 534 -30.73 4.38 7.69
C GLY A 534 -30.46 5.38 6.55
N GLY A 535 -31.49 6.12 6.13
CA GLY A 535 -31.39 7.07 5.04
C GLY A 535 -31.58 6.45 3.65
N LEU A 536 -31.25 7.25 2.64
CA LEU A 536 -31.36 6.89 1.23
C LEU A 536 -30.38 5.76 0.88
N ALA A 537 -30.85 4.68 0.24
CA ALA A 537 -30.01 3.55 -0.14
C ALA A 537 -29.55 3.61 -1.60
N GLN A 538 -30.40 4.09 -2.52
CA GLN A 538 -30.07 4.24 -3.94
C GLN A 538 -30.70 5.48 -4.56
N ALA A 539 -30.00 6.07 -5.53
CA ALA A 539 -30.52 7.07 -6.46
C ALA A 539 -30.13 6.63 -7.88
N THR A 540 -31.12 6.43 -8.75
CA THR A 540 -30.89 5.84 -10.08
C THR A 540 -31.55 6.65 -11.18
N THR A 541 -30.95 6.60 -12.36
CA THR A 541 -31.47 7.24 -13.58
C THR A 541 -32.12 6.16 -14.44
N PRO A 542 -33.46 6.07 -14.50
CA PRO A 542 -34.14 5.01 -15.22
C PRO A 542 -34.22 5.23 -16.75
N PHE A 543 -33.63 6.31 -17.28
CA PHE A 543 -33.67 6.68 -18.71
C PHE A 543 -35.08 6.66 -19.31
N THR A 544 -35.99 7.47 -18.73
CA THR A 544 -37.38 7.52 -19.17
C THR A 544 -37.71 8.87 -19.79
N SER A 545 -38.79 8.94 -20.58
CA SER A 545 -39.26 10.19 -21.21
C SER A 545 -39.59 11.29 -20.20
N ALA A 546 -39.90 10.91 -18.96
CA ALA A 546 -40.16 11.82 -17.84
C ALA A 546 -38.88 12.39 -17.21
N CYS A 547 -37.68 11.91 -17.56
CA CYS A 547 -36.41 12.34 -16.99
C CYS A 547 -36.40 12.40 -15.46
N ARG A 548 -36.96 11.38 -14.82
CA ARG A 548 -37.04 11.30 -13.36
C ARG A 548 -35.78 10.68 -12.75
N ILE A 549 -35.67 10.78 -11.44
CA ILE A 549 -34.72 10.02 -10.63
C ILE A 549 -35.50 9.11 -9.69
N ASP A 550 -35.16 7.82 -9.67
CA ASP A 550 -35.79 6.82 -8.80
C ASP A 550 -34.94 6.62 -7.55
N LEU A 551 -35.56 6.86 -6.39
CA LEU A 551 -34.98 6.76 -5.06
C LEU A 551 -35.55 5.55 -4.32
N SER A 552 -34.71 4.84 -3.58
CA SER A 552 -35.15 3.73 -2.71
C SER A 552 -34.37 3.68 -1.40
N TRP A 553 -35.01 3.15 -0.35
CA TRP A 553 -34.44 2.99 0.99
C TRP A 553 -35.06 1.81 1.74
N ASN A 554 -34.56 1.52 2.93
CA ASN A 554 -35.14 0.53 3.86
C ASN A 554 -36.08 1.23 4.84
N ASP A 555 -37.09 0.52 5.36
CA ASP A 555 -38.06 1.12 6.28
C ASP A 555 -37.42 1.71 7.56
N ALA A 556 -37.91 2.87 7.97
CA ALA A 556 -37.60 3.44 9.28
C ALA A 556 -38.28 2.65 10.41
N ALA A 557 -37.59 2.54 11.54
CA ALA A 557 -38.11 1.95 12.77
C ALA A 557 -38.57 3.06 13.74
N PRO A 558 -39.88 3.33 13.86
CA PRO A 558 -40.42 4.36 14.75
C PRO A 558 -40.22 3.95 16.21
N ALA A 559 -39.61 4.84 16.99
CA ALA A 559 -39.27 4.57 18.39
C ALA A 559 -40.47 4.70 19.34
N CYS A 560 -41.50 5.46 18.94
CA CYS A 560 -42.71 5.68 19.74
C CYS A 560 -43.88 4.76 19.34
N GLY A 561 -43.64 3.80 18.43
CA GLY A 561 -44.63 2.79 18.04
C GLY A 561 -45.69 3.25 17.02
N GLY A 562 -45.64 4.49 16.56
CA GLY A 562 -46.41 4.99 15.42
C GLY A 562 -45.93 4.45 14.07
N PRO A 563 -46.62 4.70 12.95
CA PRO A 563 -46.04 4.52 11.61
C PRO A 563 -45.01 5.64 11.31
N ALA A 564 -44.04 5.34 10.44
CA ALA A 564 -43.10 6.34 9.92
C ALA A 564 -43.52 6.80 8.52
N THR A 565 -43.50 8.12 8.28
CA THR A 565 -43.58 8.73 6.94
C THR A 565 -42.21 9.27 6.52
N TYR A 566 -42.05 9.58 5.24
CA TYR A 566 -40.79 10.10 4.69
C TYR A 566 -40.94 11.51 4.11
N ALA A 567 -39.84 12.26 4.14
CA ALA A 567 -39.61 13.56 3.52
C ALA A 567 -38.36 13.49 2.64
N VAL A 568 -38.52 13.80 1.37
CA VAL A 568 -37.44 13.79 0.37
C VAL A 568 -36.98 15.22 0.13
N HIS A 569 -35.69 15.45 0.26
CA HIS A 569 -35.06 16.73 -0.01
C HIS A 569 -34.10 16.62 -1.19
N ARG A 570 -34.00 17.69 -1.99
CA ARG A 570 -33.21 17.75 -3.24
C ARG A 570 -32.43 19.05 -3.37
N SER A 571 -31.18 18.98 -3.83
CA SER A 571 -30.34 20.14 -4.15
C SER A 571 -29.53 19.94 -5.43
N SER A 572 -29.22 21.04 -6.12
CA SER A 572 -28.25 21.06 -7.24
C SER A 572 -26.80 21.18 -6.78
N THR A 573 -26.56 21.31 -5.47
CA THR A 573 -25.23 21.45 -4.87
C THR A 573 -25.05 20.37 -3.81
N PRO A 574 -23.92 19.63 -3.80
CA PRO A 574 -23.65 18.59 -2.81
C PRO A 574 -23.49 19.17 -1.41
N GLY A 575 -23.72 18.33 -0.40
CA GLY A 575 -23.53 18.66 1.02
C GLY A 575 -24.56 19.64 1.58
N PHE A 576 -25.77 19.64 1.03
CA PHE A 576 -26.82 20.57 1.47
C PHE A 576 -27.49 20.10 2.77
N ALA A 577 -28.02 21.05 3.55
CA ALA A 577 -28.80 20.72 4.75
C ALA A 577 -30.30 20.58 4.40
N PRO A 578 -30.98 19.48 4.76
CA PRO A 578 -32.43 19.34 4.62
C PRO A 578 -33.21 20.47 5.29
N SER A 579 -34.10 21.12 4.55
CA SER A 579 -34.93 22.23 5.03
C SER A 579 -36.22 22.35 4.21
N ALA A 580 -37.13 23.24 4.62
CA ALA A 580 -38.33 23.54 3.83
C ALA A 580 -38.01 24.09 2.42
N ALA A 581 -36.85 24.71 2.23
CA ALA A 581 -36.46 25.30 0.95
C ALA A 581 -36.08 24.26 -0.12
N ASN A 582 -35.73 23.04 0.29
CA ASN A 582 -35.31 21.96 -0.61
C ASN A 582 -36.16 20.69 -0.46
N LEU A 583 -37.29 20.78 0.25
CA LEU A 583 -38.26 19.70 0.37
C LEU A 583 -39.02 19.53 -0.94
N VAL A 584 -39.02 18.31 -1.51
CA VAL A 584 -39.71 18.00 -2.78
C VAL A 584 -40.88 17.05 -2.65
N ALA A 585 -40.91 16.22 -1.60
CA ALA A 585 -42.05 15.37 -1.26
C ALA A 585 -42.07 15.07 0.24
N THR A 586 -43.24 14.86 0.84
CA THR A 586 -43.38 14.50 2.26
C THR A 586 -44.69 13.78 2.54
N GLY A 587 -44.78 13.04 3.65
CA GLY A 587 -46.04 12.51 4.19
C GLY A 587 -46.51 11.22 3.52
N PHE A 588 -45.59 10.39 3.04
CA PHE A 588 -45.88 9.10 2.43
C PHE A 588 -45.09 7.97 3.11
N ASN A 589 -45.58 6.74 2.99
CA ASN A 589 -45.11 5.57 3.74
C ASN A 589 -44.32 4.58 2.90
N ASP A 590 -44.25 4.79 1.58
CA ASP A 590 -43.54 3.90 0.67
C ASP A 590 -42.02 4.09 0.80
N ALA A 591 -41.27 2.99 0.77
CA ALA A 591 -39.81 2.95 0.86
C ALA A 591 -39.10 3.33 -0.46
N GLY A 592 -39.63 4.34 -1.14
CA GLY A 592 -39.10 4.84 -2.40
C GLY A 592 -39.87 6.04 -2.93
N TYR A 593 -39.23 6.79 -3.83
CA TYR A 593 -39.82 7.97 -4.45
C TYR A 593 -39.29 8.18 -5.86
N ALA A 594 -40.18 8.47 -6.79
CA ALA A 594 -39.87 8.74 -8.19
C ALA A 594 -39.94 10.26 -8.45
N ASP A 595 -38.79 10.95 -8.38
CA ASP A 595 -38.74 12.39 -8.56
C ASP A 595 -38.83 12.78 -10.04
N SER A 596 -40.05 13.02 -10.51
CA SER A 596 -40.32 13.45 -11.89
C SER A 596 -40.28 14.97 -12.09
N ALA A 597 -40.10 15.75 -11.03
CA ALA A 597 -40.04 17.21 -11.07
C ALA A 597 -38.58 17.74 -11.13
N VAL A 598 -37.64 16.87 -11.47
CA VAL A 598 -36.21 17.15 -11.47
C VAL A 598 -35.78 17.84 -12.76
N PRO A 599 -34.90 18.86 -12.71
CA PRO A 599 -34.37 19.49 -13.91
C PRO A 599 -33.57 18.49 -14.76
N SER A 600 -34.00 18.31 -16.01
CA SER A 600 -33.34 17.47 -16.99
C SER A 600 -31.86 17.83 -17.19
N GLY A 601 -31.02 16.81 -17.34
CA GLY A 601 -29.61 16.97 -17.68
C GLY A 601 -28.74 17.51 -16.54
N GLN A 602 -29.29 17.69 -15.34
CA GLN A 602 -28.56 18.15 -14.17
C GLN A 602 -28.37 17.02 -13.15
N THR A 603 -27.19 16.97 -12.54
CA THR A 603 -26.92 16.14 -11.37
C THR A 603 -27.61 16.75 -10.17
N GLN A 604 -28.30 15.93 -9.41
CA GLN A 604 -29.05 16.34 -8.23
C GLN A 604 -28.69 15.44 -7.07
N TYR A 605 -28.66 16.03 -5.89
CA TYR A 605 -28.28 15.42 -4.63
C TYR A 605 -29.53 15.27 -3.78
N TYR A 606 -29.72 14.10 -3.17
CA TYR A 606 -30.92 13.76 -2.41
C TYR A 606 -30.57 13.29 -1.00
N VAL A 607 -31.36 13.75 -0.05
CA VAL A 607 -31.38 13.26 1.33
C VAL A 607 -32.83 12.94 1.68
N VAL A 608 -33.06 11.78 2.28
CA VAL A 608 -34.38 11.37 2.78
C VAL A 608 -34.37 11.39 4.30
N ARG A 609 -35.44 11.91 4.89
CA ARG A 609 -35.69 11.90 6.34
C ARG A 609 -37.00 11.18 6.65
N ALA A 610 -37.04 10.46 7.76
CA ALA A 610 -38.22 9.83 8.33
C ALA A 610 -38.84 10.71 9.43
N ILE A 611 -40.15 10.60 9.57
CA ILE A 611 -40.99 11.34 10.52
C ILE A 611 -41.86 10.32 11.25
N ASP A 612 -41.89 10.37 12.59
CA ASP A 612 -42.84 9.58 13.38
C ASP A 612 -44.19 10.32 13.44
N GLU A 613 -45.25 9.75 12.88
CA GLU A 613 -46.55 10.43 12.80
C GLU A 613 -47.19 10.66 14.18
N THR A 614 -46.78 9.93 15.22
CA THR A 614 -47.41 10.04 16.55
C THR A 614 -47.00 11.29 17.31
N ASN A 615 -45.83 11.84 17.00
CA ASN A 615 -45.25 12.98 17.71
C ASN A 615 -44.60 14.02 16.79
N ASP A 616 -44.67 13.84 15.48
CA ASP A 616 -44.09 14.70 14.44
C ASP A 616 -42.56 14.87 14.58
N ALA A 617 -41.89 13.88 15.19
CA ALA A 617 -40.44 13.91 15.38
C ALA A 617 -39.73 13.46 14.11
N HIS A 618 -38.83 14.31 13.61
CA HIS A 618 -38.02 14.04 12.43
C HIS A 618 -36.66 13.49 12.81
N ASP A 619 -36.18 12.50 12.06
CA ASP A 619 -34.81 12.04 12.20
C ASP A 619 -33.80 13.07 11.66
N ALA A 620 -32.51 12.79 11.88
CA ALA A 620 -31.40 13.68 11.56
C ALA A 620 -30.49 13.12 10.44
N ASN A 621 -30.99 12.20 9.62
CA ASN A 621 -30.22 11.58 8.55
C ASN A 621 -29.72 12.61 7.53
N THR A 622 -28.47 12.40 7.10
CA THR A 622 -27.77 13.22 6.11
C THR A 622 -27.15 12.37 5.00
N VAL A 623 -27.49 11.07 4.88
CA VAL A 623 -27.02 10.23 3.78
C VAL A 623 -27.48 10.85 2.46
N GLU A 624 -26.50 11.31 1.69
CA GLU A 624 -26.68 12.00 0.42
C GLU A 624 -26.22 11.11 -0.73
N LEU A 625 -27.10 10.87 -1.70
CA LEU A 625 -26.74 10.24 -2.98
C LEU A 625 -27.10 11.17 -4.13
N SER A 626 -26.45 10.98 -5.28
CA SER A 626 -26.72 11.79 -6.47
C SER A 626 -26.99 10.95 -7.70
N ALA A 627 -27.83 11.48 -8.57
CA ALA A 627 -28.07 10.94 -9.89
C ALA A 627 -28.34 12.09 -10.87
N LYS A 628 -28.24 11.80 -12.16
CA LYS A 628 -28.50 12.79 -13.23
C LYS A 628 -29.81 12.44 -13.92
N ALA A 629 -30.73 13.38 -13.97
CA ALA A 629 -32.02 13.20 -14.65
C ALA A 629 -31.82 13.14 -16.18
N LEU A 630 -31.90 11.96 -16.79
CA LEU A 630 -31.66 11.77 -18.22
C LEU A 630 -32.87 11.15 -18.91
N GLY A 631 -33.07 11.55 -20.17
CA GLY A 631 -34.14 11.06 -21.02
C GLY A 631 -33.95 9.62 -21.46
N PRO A 632 -34.87 9.09 -22.28
CA PRO A 632 -34.71 7.78 -22.90
C PRO A 632 -33.40 7.75 -23.66
N ASN A 633 -32.72 6.61 -23.66
CA ASN A 633 -31.61 6.43 -24.57
C ASN A 633 -32.14 6.53 -26.00
N VAL A 634 -31.53 7.40 -26.79
CA VAL A 634 -31.85 7.60 -28.21
C VAL A 634 -30.60 7.40 -29.05
N ASP A 635 -30.84 7.09 -30.31
CA ASP A 635 -29.81 7.06 -31.33
C ASP A 635 -29.20 8.45 -31.51
N GLY A 636 -27.90 8.60 -31.24
CA GLY A 636 -27.20 9.87 -31.34
C GLY A 636 -25.70 9.69 -31.55
N ALA A 637 -24.89 10.62 -31.05
CA ALA A 637 -23.45 10.55 -31.17
C ALA A 637 -22.75 10.85 -29.84
N MET A 638 -21.77 10.01 -29.47
CA MET A 638 -20.83 10.30 -28.39
C MET A 638 -19.72 11.17 -28.97
N THR A 639 -19.34 12.26 -28.28
CA THR A 639 -18.20 13.11 -28.68
C THR A 639 -17.30 13.41 -27.49
N SER A 640 -15.99 13.49 -27.73
CA SER A 640 -14.99 13.99 -26.77
C SER A 640 -13.86 14.67 -27.52
N GLY A 641 -13.63 15.95 -27.24
CA GLY A 641 -12.50 16.75 -27.72
C GLY A 641 -11.41 16.88 -26.66
N ALA A 642 -11.39 15.98 -25.67
CA ALA A 642 -10.54 16.08 -24.48
C ALA A 642 -10.84 17.29 -23.58
N GLU A 643 -12.00 17.96 -23.69
CA GLU A 643 -12.27 19.19 -22.96
C GLU A 643 -12.68 18.94 -21.49
N PRO A 644 -12.45 19.92 -20.57
CA PRO A 644 -12.94 19.80 -19.21
C PRO A 644 -14.47 19.64 -19.18
N GLY A 645 -14.94 18.47 -18.73
CA GLY A 645 -16.37 18.12 -18.69
C GLY A 645 -16.83 17.18 -19.80
N ASP A 646 -15.97 16.87 -20.77
CA ASP A 646 -16.21 15.79 -21.73
C ASP A 646 -16.19 14.41 -21.04
N PRO A 647 -16.78 13.37 -21.65
CA PRO A 647 -16.66 12.01 -21.16
C PRO A 647 -15.18 11.62 -20.93
N PRO A 648 -14.80 11.16 -19.72
CA PRO A 648 -13.40 10.90 -19.39
C PRO A 648 -12.90 9.67 -20.14
N PHE A 649 -11.70 9.75 -20.72
CA PHE A 649 -11.01 8.61 -21.31
C PHE A 649 -9.88 8.18 -20.38
N ASP A 650 -9.77 6.88 -20.14
CA ASP A 650 -8.77 6.31 -19.25
C ASP A 650 -7.44 6.16 -19.99
N SER A 651 -6.33 6.53 -19.35
CA SER A 651 -5.00 6.18 -19.84
C SER A 651 -4.50 4.91 -19.16
N ALA A 652 -4.11 3.92 -19.96
CA ALA A 652 -3.55 2.67 -19.46
C ALA A 652 -2.22 2.35 -20.13
N THR A 653 -1.22 1.94 -19.33
CA THR A 653 0.08 1.46 -19.80
C THR A 653 0.05 -0.07 -19.92
N SER A 654 0.25 -0.65 -21.11
CA SER A 654 0.18 -2.11 -21.30
C SER A 654 1.54 -2.79 -21.55
N SER A 655 2.61 -2.32 -20.88
CA SER A 655 4.01 -2.81 -20.87
C SER A 655 5.02 -2.02 -21.73
N LEU A 656 5.88 -1.24 -21.08
CA LEU A 656 6.97 -0.50 -21.74
C LEU A 656 7.89 -1.49 -22.49
N VAL A 657 8.14 -1.25 -23.79
CA VAL A 657 8.74 -2.24 -24.68
C VAL A 657 10.23 -2.01 -24.86
N GLY A 658 11.05 -2.50 -23.92
CA GLY A 658 12.51 -2.36 -23.96
C GLY A 658 13.03 -1.13 -23.21
N ASN A 659 14.36 -1.05 -23.00
CA ASN A 659 14.99 -0.04 -22.14
C ASN A 659 14.84 1.38 -22.70
N VAL A 660 14.13 2.27 -21.99
CA VAL A 660 14.15 3.73 -22.26
C VAL A 660 15.49 4.31 -21.87
N GLU A 661 16.03 5.10 -22.80
CA GLU A 661 17.25 5.87 -22.63
C GLU A 661 17.22 6.73 -21.35
N THR A 662 18.42 6.96 -20.83
CA THR A 662 18.77 7.59 -19.56
C THR A 662 17.95 8.85 -19.16
N PRO A 663 17.58 9.01 -17.87
CA PRO A 663 16.85 10.18 -17.40
C PRO A 663 17.78 11.38 -17.18
N ALA A 664 17.92 12.19 -18.21
CA ALA A 664 18.16 13.63 -18.03
C ALA A 664 17.05 14.50 -18.67
N ALA A 665 16.04 13.93 -19.37
CA ALA A 665 15.08 14.77 -20.10
C ALA A 665 13.70 14.18 -20.49
N VAL A 666 13.21 13.06 -19.95
CA VAL A 666 11.83 12.59 -20.30
C VAL A 666 10.80 13.07 -19.26
N ARG A 667 9.81 13.84 -19.72
CA ARG A 667 8.66 14.36 -18.97
C ARG A 667 7.43 13.50 -19.32
N HIS A 668 6.85 12.79 -18.35
CA HIS A 668 5.60 12.02 -18.42
C HIS A 668 5.51 10.85 -19.42
N ALA A 669 5.02 9.69 -18.98
CA ALA A 669 4.70 8.51 -19.80
C ALA A 669 3.19 8.23 -19.74
N GLY A 670 2.54 8.02 -20.89
CA GLY A 670 1.09 7.78 -20.98
C GLY A 670 0.32 8.87 -21.72
N TRP A 671 -0.91 8.56 -22.13
CA TRP A 671 -1.77 9.54 -22.76
C TRP A 671 -2.25 10.56 -21.73
N HIS A 672 -2.19 11.85 -22.06
CA HIS A 672 -2.73 12.93 -21.24
C HIS A 672 -3.23 14.06 -22.12
N THR A 673 -3.98 15.01 -21.53
CA THR A 673 -4.42 16.18 -22.28
C THR A 673 -3.29 17.18 -22.49
N SER A 674 -3.21 17.76 -23.68
CA SER A 674 -2.18 18.69 -24.07
C SER A 674 -2.78 19.92 -24.74
N MET A 675 -2.30 21.09 -24.33
CA MET A 675 -2.60 22.37 -24.97
C MET A 675 -1.60 22.71 -26.09
N SER A 676 -0.59 21.87 -26.33
CA SER A 676 0.50 22.18 -27.28
C SER A 676 0.08 22.10 -28.74
N ARG A 677 -0.87 21.21 -29.05
CA ARG A 677 -1.47 21.03 -30.38
C ARG A 677 -2.92 20.62 -30.18
N VAL A 678 -3.81 21.35 -30.82
CA VAL A 678 -5.26 21.18 -30.70
C VAL A 678 -5.86 21.35 -32.09
N HIS A 679 -6.85 20.53 -32.45
CA HIS A 679 -7.61 20.69 -33.70
C HIS A 679 -8.74 21.68 -33.47
N ALA A 680 -9.55 21.46 -32.44
CA ALA A 680 -10.61 22.36 -31.99
C ALA A 680 -10.68 22.34 -30.45
N GLY A 681 -11.14 23.43 -29.84
CA GLY A 681 -11.19 23.53 -28.38
C GLY A 681 -9.89 24.07 -27.75
N ALA A 682 -9.66 23.73 -26.48
CA ALA A 682 -8.54 24.17 -25.65
C ALA A 682 -7.45 23.11 -25.46
N GLN A 683 -7.75 21.81 -25.61
CA GLN A 683 -6.77 20.73 -25.45
C GLN A 683 -7.07 19.53 -26.35
N SER A 684 -6.09 18.65 -26.55
CA SER A 684 -6.27 17.35 -27.24
C SER A 684 -5.61 16.23 -26.44
N PHE A 685 -5.88 14.97 -26.77
CA PHE A 685 -5.15 13.85 -26.18
C PHE A 685 -3.79 13.66 -26.84
N TRP A 686 -2.73 13.50 -26.05
CA TRP A 686 -1.37 13.31 -26.53
C TRP A 686 -0.68 12.10 -25.88
N SER A 687 -0.09 11.24 -26.68
CA SER A 687 0.54 9.98 -26.27
C SER A 687 1.89 10.10 -25.57
N THR A 688 2.41 11.32 -25.41
CA THR A 688 3.81 11.66 -25.11
C THR A 688 4.81 11.34 -26.24
N SER A 689 6.04 11.84 -26.11
CA SER A 689 7.16 11.71 -27.08
C SER A 689 8.30 10.85 -26.53
N ALA A 690 8.00 9.81 -25.75
CA ALA A 690 9.01 8.97 -25.12
C ALA A 690 9.29 7.69 -25.91
N ASN A 691 10.48 7.12 -25.71
CA ASN A 691 10.86 5.83 -26.29
C ASN A 691 10.23 4.67 -25.48
N ASN A 692 10.23 3.47 -26.03
CA ASN A 692 9.72 2.22 -25.46
C ASN A 692 8.32 2.28 -24.86
N LEU A 693 7.43 3.08 -25.45
CA LEU A 693 6.06 3.20 -25.01
C LEU A 693 5.22 2.01 -25.46
N CYS A 694 4.25 1.69 -24.62
CA CYS A 694 3.10 0.87 -24.94
C CYS A 694 1.94 1.39 -24.11
N VAL A 695 1.25 2.37 -24.67
CA VAL A 695 0.28 3.19 -23.96
C VAL A 695 -1.01 3.26 -24.74
N SER A 696 -2.13 3.25 -24.03
CA SER A 696 -3.45 3.33 -24.63
C SER A 696 -4.27 4.45 -24.01
N LEU A 697 -5.08 5.07 -24.85
CA LEU A 697 -6.19 5.94 -24.48
C LEU A 697 -7.48 5.15 -24.70
N VAL A 698 -8.33 4.98 -23.69
CA VAL A 698 -9.49 4.08 -23.71
C VAL A 698 -10.77 4.84 -23.36
N THR A 699 -11.85 4.62 -24.10
CA THR A 699 -13.15 5.23 -23.79
C THR A 699 -13.84 4.53 -22.60
N GLN A 700 -14.75 5.24 -21.92
CA GLN A 700 -15.81 4.55 -21.16
C GLN A 700 -16.63 3.64 -22.10
N PRO A 701 -17.36 2.64 -21.57
CA PRO A 701 -18.24 1.80 -22.38
C PRO A 701 -19.30 2.63 -23.14
N ILE A 702 -19.45 2.36 -24.45
CA ILE A 702 -20.36 3.03 -25.38
C ILE A 702 -21.36 1.99 -25.87
N GLU A 703 -22.64 2.16 -25.56
CA GLU A 703 -23.70 1.31 -26.11
C GLU A 703 -24.05 1.79 -27.53
N LEU A 704 -23.96 0.92 -28.53
CA LEU A 704 -24.27 1.23 -29.93
C LEU A 704 -25.72 0.86 -30.26
N THR A 705 -26.40 1.70 -31.04
CA THR A 705 -27.80 1.49 -31.43
C THR A 705 -27.95 0.23 -32.27
N ALA A 706 -28.85 -0.67 -31.85
CA ALA A 706 -29.15 -1.89 -32.59
C ALA A 706 -29.68 -1.61 -34.00
N GLY A 707 -29.16 -2.32 -35.00
CA GLY A 707 -29.59 -2.22 -36.40
C GLY A 707 -29.10 -0.97 -37.15
N GLN A 708 -28.33 -0.09 -36.50
CA GLN A 708 -27.67 1.05 -37.15
C GLN A 708 -26.24 0.70 -37.59
N SER A 709 -25.70 1.49 -38.51
CA SER A 709 -24.33 1.37 -38.99
C SER A 709 -23.45 2.42 -38.31
N SER A 710 -23.05 2.17 -37.06
CA SER A 710 -22.19 3.06 -36.28
C SER A 710 -20.82 3.25 -36.93
N GLU A 711 -20.25 4.44 -36.78
CA GLU A 711 -18.92 4.82 -37.27
C GLU A 711 -18.18 5.62 -36.20
N LEU A 712 -16.92 5.27 -35.93
CA LEU A 712 -15.99 6.11 -35.17
C LEU A 712 -15.30 7.08 -36.12
N SER A 713 -15.21 8.35 -35.73
CA SER A 713 -14.35 9.36 -36.35
C SER A 713 -13.49 10.06 -35.30
N PHE A 714 -12.30 10.50 -35.69
CA PHE A 714 -11.42 11.30 -34.85
C PHE A 714 -10.43 12.06 -35.71
N TRP A 715 -9.95 13.20 -35.23
CA TRP A 715 -8.87 13.96 -35.84
C TRP A 715 -7.54 13.55 -35.24
N SER A 716 -6.51 13.50 -36.07
CA SER A 716 -5.17 13.18 -35.60
C SER A 716 -4.06 13.90 -36.34
N VAL A 717 -2.99 14.22 -35.59
CA VAL A 717 -1.65 14.52 -36.09
C VAL A 717 -0.66 13.60 -35.40
N TRP A 718 0.42 13.26 -36.09
CA TRP A 718 1.43 12.39 -35.52
C TRP A 718 2.82 12.71 -36.04
N ASP A 719 3.80 12.41 -35.22
CA ASP A 719 5.20 12.47 -35.57
C ASP A 719 5.86 11.22 -34.98
N ILE A 720 5.74 10.13 -35.73
CA ILE A 720 6.04 8.78 -35.25
C ILE A 720 7.14 8.20 -36.15
N PRO A 721 8.33 7.89 -35.61
CA PRO A 721 9.43 7.35 -36.40
C PRO A 721 9.00 6.13 -37.23
N PRO A 722 9.29 6.08 -38.54
CA PRO A 722 9.01 4.91 -39.34
C PRO A 722 9.89 3.75 -38.90
N GLY A 723 9.37 2.52 -38.95
CA GLY A 723 10.11 1.33 -38.54
C GLY A 723 9.33 0.52 -37.52
N ALA A 724 9.71 0.65 -36.25
CA ALA A 724 9.10 -0.09 -35.16
C ALA A 724 8.05 0.71 -34.39
N ASP A 725 7.87 2.00 -34.66
CA ASP A 725 6.89 2.80 -33.91
C ASP A 725 5.58 2.89 -34.69
N GLY A 726 4.47 2.95 -33.96
CA GLY A 726 3.18 3.16 -34.60
C GLY A 726 1.99 3.11 -33.67
N GLY A 727 0.88 3.64 -34.15
CA GLY A 727 -0.40 3.64 -33.48
C GLY A 727 -1.45 2.79 -34.20
N VAL A 728 -2.33 2.11 -33.46
CA VAL A 728 -3.52 1.43 -33.99
C VAL A 728 -4.77 1.77 -33.17
N VAL A 729 -5.94 1.54 -33.76
CA VAL A 729 -7.24 1.67 -33.08
C VAL A 729 -7.88 0.30 -32.94
N GLU A 730 -8.44 0.01 -31.76
CA GLU A 730 -9.01 -1.30 -31.44
C GLU A 730 -10.33 -1.15 -30.66
N ALA A 731 -11.18 -2.18 -30.72
CA ALA A 731 -12.45 -2.26 -29.98
C ALA A 731 -12.50 -3.49 -29.05
N SER A 732 -13.18 -3.34 -27.92
CA SER A 732 -13.50 -4.41 -26.98
C SER A 732 -15.00 -4.45 -26.70
N THR A 733 -15.57 -5.64 -26.53
CA THR A 733 -16.98 -5.88 -26.14
C THR A 733 -17.11 -6.55 -24.78
N ASP A 734 -16.00 -6.71 -24.06
CA ASP A 734 -15.86 -7.46 -22.81
C ASP A 734 -15.10 -6.65 -21.75
N ASN A 735 -15.37 -5.34 -21.75
CA ASN A 735 -14.82 -4.37 -20.81
C ASN A 735 -13.27 -4.36 -20.74
N GLY A 736 -12.63 -4.45 -21.92
CA GLY A 736 -11.19 -4.34 -22.09
C GLY A 736 -10.40 -5.64 -21.91
N THR A 737 -11.07 -6.78 -21.72
CA THR A 737 -10.42 -8.09 -21.57
C THR A 737 -9.79 -8.57 -22.89
N THR A 738 -10.48 -8.39 -24.02
CA THR A 738 -9.97 -8.70 -25.36
C THR A 738 -10.18 -7.53 -26.32
N TRP A 739 -9.27 -7.40 -27.31
CA TRP A 739 -9.25 -6.28 -28.24
C TRP A 739 -9.16 -6.75 -29.70
N THR A 740 -10.03 -6.21 -30.53
CA THR A 740 -10.09 -6.46 -31.97
C THR A 740 -9.58 -5.24 -32.73
N ARG A 741 -8.62 -5.45 -33.65
CA ARG A 741 -8.06 -4.36 -34.45
C ARG A 741 -9.08 -3.82 -35.44
N LEU A 742 -9.22 -2.50 -35.45
CA LEU A 742 -10.05 -1.78 -36.41
C LEU A 742 -9.20 -1.20 -37.53
N THR A 743 -9.78 -1.13 -38.73
CA THR A 743 -9.12 -0.58 -39.92
C THR A 743 -9.83 0.70 -40.37
N PRO A 744 -9.13 1.84 -40.43
CA PRO A 744 -9.70 3.07 -40.96
C PRO A 744 -10.14 2.93 -42.42
N VAL A 745 -11.17 3.67 -42.80
CA VAL A 745 -11.60 3.80 -44.20
C VAL A 745 -10.46 4.38 -45.02
N GLY A 746 -10.04 3.65 -46.06
CA GLY A 746 -8.84 3.98 -46.84
C GLY A 746 -7.54 3.35 -46.33
N GLY A 747 -7.60 2.61 -45.21
CA GLY A 747 -6.47 1.93 -44.58
C GLY A 747 -5.64 2.85 -43.67
N TYR A 748 -4.66 2.24 -42.98
CA TYR A 748 -3.66 3.01 -42.25
C TYR A 748 -2.66 3.68 -43.21
N PRO A 749 -2.11 4.86 -42.86
CA PRO A 749 -1.20 5.60 -43.72
C PRO A 749 0.22 5.03 -43.77
N GLY A 750 0.55 4.08 -42.90
CA GLY A 750 1.86 3.43 -42.84
C GLY A 750 1.78 2.00 -42.31
N SER A 751 2.95 1.45 -42.00
CA SER A 751 3.07 0.10 -41.42
C SER A 751 4.27 -0.01 -40.50
N ILE A 752 4.20 -0.98 -39.58
CA ILE A 752 5.32 -1.41 -38.77
C ILE A 752 6.21 -2.31 -39.63
N THR A 753 7.44 -1.89 -39.92
CA THR A 753 8.39 -2.64 -40.77
C THR A 753 9.49 -3.35 -39.98
N SER A 754 9.67 -3.04 -38.69
CA SER A 754 10.72 -3.62 -37.82
C SER A 754 10.28 -3.72 -36.35
N GLY A 755 11.15 -4.26 -35.49
CA GLY A 755 10.94 -4.34 -34.04
C GLY A 755 10.05 -5.50 -33.57
N GLY A 756 9.65 -6.41 -34.45
CA GLY A 756 8.85 -7.58 -34.06
C GLY A 756 7.44 -7.23 -33.56
N ALA A 757 6.85 -8.14 -32.78
CA ALA A 757 5.57 -7.92 -32.13
C ALA A 757 5.77 -7.21 -30.79
N LEU A 758 5.31 -5.97 -30.72
CA LEU A 758 5.39 -5.14 -29.52
C LEU A 758 4.00 -4.59 -29.21
N CYS A 759 3.64 -4.55 -27.93
CA CYS A 759 2.37 -3.96 -27.50
C CYS A 759 1.15 -4.55 -28.23
N GLY A 760 1.14 -5.86 -28.54
CA GLY A 760 0.07 -6.48 -29.33
C GLY A 760 0.00 -6.07 -30.81
N ILE A 761 0.95 -5.28 -31.32
CA ILE A 761 1.06 -4.88 -32.73
C ILE A 761 2.24 -5.62 -33.35
N ALA A 762 1.94 -6.57 -34.25
CA ALA A 762 2.96 -7.38 -34.93
C ALA A 762 3.70 -6.59 -36.02
N GLN A 763 4.97 -6.94 -36.28
CA GLN A 763 5.68 -6.49 -37.47
C GLN A 763 4.90 -6.90 -38.73
N GLY A 764 4.82 -5.98 -39.70
CA GLY A 764 4.00 -6.11 -40.90
C GLY A 764 2.57 -5.59 -40.72
N SER A 765 2.16 -5.19 -39.51
CA SER A 765 0.84 -4.56 -39.28
C SER A 765 0.78 -3.18 -39.93
N ALA A 766 -0.35 -2.87 -40.56
CA ALA A 766 -0.68 -1.51 -40.95
C ALA A 766 -0.92 -0.66 -39.69
N ALA A 767 -0.41 0.58 -39.65
CA ALA A 767 -0.43 1.46 -38.47
C ALA A 767 -0.29 2.94 -38.85
N TYR A 768 -0.63 3.84 -37.93
CA TYR A 768 -0.22 5.24 -37.99
C TYR A 768 1.27 5.31 -37.71
N ALA A 769 2.07 5.60 -38.74
CA ALA A 769 3.53 5.72 -38.66
C ALA A 769 4.02 6.73 -39.71
N GLY A 770 5.15 7.36 -39.46
CA GLY A 770 5.75 8.40 -40.31
C GLY A 770 6.00 9.70 -39.56
N LEU A 771 7.12 10.36 -39.86
CA LEU A 771 7.50 11.63 -39.26
C LEU A 771 6.85 12.81 -39.99
N GLY A 772 6.65 13.91 -39.25
CA GLY A 772 6.30 15.20 -39.82
C GLY A 772 4.83 15.41 -40.22
N GLN A 773 3.91 14.53 -39.80
CA GLN A 773 2.49 14.69 -40.11
C GLN A 773 1.81 15.64 -39.12
N PHE A 774 2.09 16.94 -39.27
CA PHE A 774 1.56 18.00 -38.41
C PHE A 774 0.26 18.65 -38.90
N SER A 775 -0.29 18.19 -40.03
CA SER A 775 -1.60 18.65 -40.53
C SER A 775 -2.68 17.71 -40.03
N TRP A 776 -3.63 18.24 -39.25
CA TRP A 776 -4.76 17.48 -38.72
C TRP A 776 -5.51 16.78 -39.85
N THR A 777 -5.67 15.47 -39.72
CA THR A 777 -6.37 14.62 -40.66
C THR A 777 -7.49 13.90 -39.94
N GLN A 778 -8.68 13.87 -40.53
CA GLN A 778 -9.79 13.12 -39.99
C GLN A 778 -9.72 11.66 -40.43
N HIS A 779 -9.90 10.74 -39.49
CA HIS A 779 -10.00 9.31 -39.71
C HIS A 779 -11.42 8.85 -39.42
N ARG A 780 -11.88 7.84 -40.16
CA ARG A 780 -13.18 7.18 -39.97
C ARG A 780 -13.00 5.67 -39.93
N VAL A 781 -13.76 4.99 -39.09
CA VAL A 781 -13.65 3.56 -38.81
C VAL A 781 -15.06 2.98 -38.71
N ASP A 782 -15.35 1.96 -39.50
CA ASP A 782 -16.64 1.27 -39.50
C ASP A 782 -16.80 0.43 -38.22
N LEU A 783 -17.92 0.63 -37.51
CA LEU A 783 -18.32 -0.12 -36.32
C LEU A 783 -19.63 -0.89 -36.51
N ALA A 784 -20.15 -1.02 -37.74
CA ALA A 784 -21.44 -1.68 -38.02
C ALA A 784 -21.53 -3.11 -37.48
N ALA A 785 -20.40 -3.83 -37.39
CA ALA A 785 -20.33 -5.18 -36.82
C ALA A 785 -20.68 -5.24 -35.32
N TYR A 786 -20.62 -4.10 -34.62
CA TYR A 786 -20.88 -3.97 -33.18
C TYR A 786 -22.26 -3.38 -32.88
N ALA A 787 -23.14 -3.24 -33.88
CA ALA A 787 -24.48 -2.69 -33.69
C ALA A 787 -25.26 -3.43 -32.59
N GLY A 788 -25.81 -2.69 -31.63
CA GLY A 788 -26.53 -3.24 -30.48
C GLY A 788 -25.66 -3.78 -29.34
N GLN A 789 -24.34 -3.64 -29.42
CA GLN A 789 -23.40 -4.06 -28.39
C GLN A 789 -22.85 -2.86 -27.62
N THR A 790 -22.40 -3.10 -26.39
CA THR A 790 -21.56 -2.15 -25.66
C THR A 790 -20.10 -2.35 -26.04
N VAL A 791 -19.44 -1.28 -26.49
CA VAL A 791 -18.04 -1.29 -26.92
C VAL A 791 -17.17 -0.33 -26.11
N GLN A 792 -15.92 -0.68 -25.89
CA GLN A 792 -14.87 0.28 -25.56
C GLN A 792 -13.92 0.41 -26.75
N LEU A 793 -13.47 1.63 -27.01
CA LEU A 793 -12.53 1.92 -28.09
C LEU A 793 -11.19 2.35 -27.48
N ARG A 794 -10.07 1.97 -28.12
CA ARG A 794 -8.75 2.44 -27.70
C ARG A 794 -7.83 2.86 -28.83
N TRP A 795 -6.98 3.85 -28.55
CA TRP A 795 -5.83 4.23 -29.36
C TRP A 795 -4.57 3.69 -28.70
N LEU A 796 -3.99 2.65 -29.29
CA LEU A 796 -2.81 1.97 -28.77
C LEU A 796 -1.57 2.49 -29.50
N TYR A 797 -0.61 3.03 -28.75
CA TYR A 797 0.62 3.60 -29.28
C TYR A 797 1.84 2.83 -28.77
N ARG A 798 2.72 2.43 -29.70
CA ARG A 798 4.00 1.80 -29.42
C ARG A 798 5.18 2.62 -29.92
N THR A 799 6.25 2.66 -29.15
CA THR A 799 7.59 3.07 -29.60
C THR A 799 8.64 2.02 -29.22
N ASP A 800 9.71 1.93 -29.99
CA ASP A 800 10.89 1.13 -29.66
C ASP A 800 11.93 1.96 -28.89
N ALA A 801 13.14 1.43 -28.73
CA ALA A 801 14.20 2.11 -27.99
C ALA A 801 14.82 3.30 -28.74
N ALA A 802 14.57 3.45 -30.04
CA ALA A 802 15.07 4.56 -30.82
C ALA A 802 14.34 5.86 -30.47
N THR A 803 14.96 7.00 -30.77
CA THR A 803 14.40 8.32 -30.47
C THR A 803 13.00 8.48 -31.06
N ALA A 804 12.00 8.59 -30.19
CA ALA A 804 10.64 8.88 -30.55
C ALA A 804 10.53 10.30 -31.15
N GLY A 805 9.61 10.46 -32.10
CA GLY A 805 9.19 11.78 -32.59
C GLY A 805 8.27 12.46 -31.57
N ASN A 806 7.56 13.51 -31.96
CA ASN A 806 6.67 14.24 -31.04
C ASN A 806 5.43 13.46 -30.58
N GLY A 807 5.28 12.18 -30.96
CA GLY A 807 4.20 11.31 -30.51
C GLY A 807 2.94 11.45 -31.35
N TRP A 808 1.83 10.98 -30.80
CA TRP A 808 0.53 10.91 -31.44
C TRP A 808 -0.48 11.80 -30.71
N TYR A 809 -1.19 12.63 -31.45
CA TYR A 809 -2.27 13.47 -30.93
C TYR A 809 -3.60 13.01 -31.52
N VAL A 810 -4.63 12.94 -30.67
CA VAL A 810 -6.00 12.57 -31.03
C VAL A 810 -6.93 13.61 -30.47
N ASP A 811 -7.86 14.08 -31.30
CA ASP A 811 -8.80 15.13 -30.95
C ASP A 811 -10.15 14.89 -31.64
N ASP A 812 -11.20 15.55 -31.16
CA ASP A 812 -12.55 15.53 -31.73
C ASP A 812 -13.04 14.10 -32.05
N VAL A 813 -12.94 13.21 -31.07
CA VAL A 813 -13.43 11.84 -31.16
C VAL A 813 -14.95 11.87 -31.21
N ALA A 814 -15.55 11.20 -32.19
CA ALA A 814 -16.99 11.06 -32.30
C ALA A 814 -17.38 9.65 -32.72
N VAL A 815 -18.40 9.06 -32.06
CA VAL A 815 -19.00 7.78 -32.44
C VAL A 815 -20.46 8.01 -32.80
N THR A 816 -20.81 7.76 -34.05
CA THR A 816 -22.19 7.85 -34.53
C THR A 816 -23.01 6.65 -34.09
N HIS A 817 -24.32 6.86 -33.99
CA HIS A 817 -25.28 5.86 -33.53
C HIS A 817 -24.91 5.25 -32.17
N ALA A 818 -24.44 6.08 -31.26
CA ALA A 818 -24.29 5.75 -29.85
C ALA A 818 -25.60 6.04 -29.12
N GLN A 819 -25.95 5.18 -28.15
CA GLN A 819 -27.02 5.45 -27.22
C GLN A 819 -26.59 6.60 -26.32
N VAL A 820 -27.24 7.75 -26.51
CA VAL A 820 -27.06 8.94 -25.68
C VAL A 820 -28.37 9.29 -25.02
N ALA A 821 -28.30 9.98 -23.89
CA ALA A 821 -29.50 10.49 -23.24
C ALA A 821 -30.26 11.42 -24.19
N GLY A 822 -31.47 11.01 -24.56
CA GLY A 822 -32.36 11.79 -25.40
C GLY A 822 -32.98 12.97 -24.66
N ALA A 823 -33.71 13.77 -25.44
CA ALA A 823 -34.47 14.86 -24.88
C ALA A 823 -35.55 14.32 -23.93
N CYS A 824 -35.68 14.99 -22.80
CA CYS A 824 -36.84 14.85 -21.93
C CYS A 824 -38.07 15.35 -22.68
N ALA A 825 -39.22 14.74 -22.43
CA ALA A 825 -40.47 15.31 -22.92
C ALA A 825 -40.62 16.70 -22.29
N SER A 826 -40.51 17.76 -23.11
CA SER A 826 -40.92 19.10 -22.70
C SER A 826 -42.42 19.03 -22.44
N GLY A 827 -42.85 19.33 -21.22
CA GLY A 827 -44.22 19.10 -20.76
C GLY A 827 -45.27 19.28 -21.86
N VAL A 828 -45.89 18.18 -22.27
CA VAL A 828 -47.24 18.28 -22.83
C VAL A 828 -48.08 18.93 -21.74
N ASP A 829 -48.56 20.11 -22.06
CA ASP A 829 -49.48 20.90 -21.26
C ASP A 829 -50.67 20.00 -20.89
N LEU A 830 -50.71 19.50 -19.65
CA LEU A 830 -51.78 18.63 -19.12
C LEU A 830 -53.14 19.38 -19.02
N ILE A 831 -53.24 20.58 -19.59
CA ILE A 831 -54.47 21.37 -19.68
C ILE A 831 -55.48 20.83 -20.71
N PHE A 832 -55.13 19.85 -21.55
CA PHE A 832 -56.04 19.35 -22.60
C PHE A 832 -56.42 17.85 -22.54
N GLU A 833 -56.20 17.13 -21.44
CA GLU A 833 -56.72 15.74 -21.32
C GLU A 833 -58.07 15.59 -20.62
N ASP A 834 -58.61 16.64 -20.00
CA ASP A 834 -60.00 16.64 -19.55
C ASP A 834 -60.85 17.39 -20.58
N ASP A 835 -61.28 16.67 -21.62
CA ASP A 835 -62.44 17.05 -22.43
C ASP A 835 -63.59 17.41 -21.48
N PHE A 836 -63.99 18.68 -21.50
CA PHE A 836 -65.24 19.12 -20.91
C PHE A 836 -66.39 18.31 -21.51
N ASP A 837 -66.96 17.41 -20.72
CA ASP A 837 -68.37 17.05 -20.83
C ASP A 837 -68.99 16.94 -19.42
N LEU A 838 -70.20 17.52 -19.35
CA LEU A 838 -71.07 17.74 -18.20
C LEU A 838 -71.52 16.48 -17.45
#